data_AF-A0A518C709-F1
#
_entry.id   AF-A0A518C709-F1
#
_cell.length_a   1.000
_cell.length_b   1.000
_cell.length_c   1.000
_cell.angle_alpha   90.00
_cell.angle_beta   90.00
_cell.angle_gamma   90.00
#
_symmetry.space_group_name_H-M   'P 1'
#
loop_
_entity.id
_entity.type
_entity.pdbx_description
1 polymer ?
#
loop_
_entity_poly.entity_id
_entity_poly.type
_entity_poly.pdbx_seq_one_letter_code
_entity_poly.pdbx_strand_id
1 'polypeptide(L)'
;MLRSSSHRRSAQRGAKKRAGKSARRMQRIEQLESRLALSAIPLNAQPLDTGEFMLGDVSVTVVFFESDGTTDPNTENWNATHTNQVKQRIEEGLQWWVDTLALQSNVHQLNFEIDYTYADNPIPIGIEPITRVATDLDIWVSEFLDYVGAERSDKIDNDVRLFNHSQRVANDTNWAFTIFVINAENDSDGLFAPGSVLGGFSLAGGSFLAVPSERPASTIAHEVSHQFWAMDEYQGSGDYEDTRGYYNTQNTNAHDGNPSPGTIETSLLRESASLLAAYASHTSSTSSLESIGWKDSDGDGIFDVFDVPISFSASSQFDPVSNQMRISGNAAIGVLPNQNSWGLQNSVTTNRLSHIEFRLDGGQWLTGPAIDDYTADFDFLIQLPDSSPHDIEVRIVDETGHIHSQSLLASTAHIDSTDVHGFTGYITYDQNDDGIFNAGEQGLAGWTVEVVDLAGNPQVTQTIIEPDDYSHGEIFYDPIGGVTLTAEGSEIAPGFADVAARNSSLASTGSRGFYNYSGGSWSNVWSEKRQLKIAFDNPVSRVAIDAFAEVDGDVGILELYDSQDNLLGRYTTSPMAAGTFETMVVELDLPEAAYAIARGHLTNTDDPRRAIHYVGLDNLVVGRPHTVVTNEFGAFSLPFDVDGSYRLKVTAPDGTEVFFSSLTEANVSLTPQAGASRVAWSVSIADDSWHNPLNPADLNHDGEIDQIDFDLAFGELINPQATLSSPSGSYAINSTHTPGIPYFDVNADGSLNKHDLLLLSDAIAFQSESQQSVDPEPLSSFAFTASPNTSTVNDDAIQPPMAETSQTSVLEGEPIAFELTLSHGDVKEENGTAAPSEAAISVLSFQAVVLPSQDSAVIDSVDNACERIASTKPLDDEAVDAVLADLDASLELF
;
A
#
# COMPACT_ATOMS: atom_id res chain seq x y z
N MET A 1 -38.89 -29.60 50.67
CA MET A 1 -39.39 -29.56 52.07
C MET A 1 -40.18 -28.27 52.25
N LEU A 2 -41.46 -28.39 52.66
CA LEU A 2 -42.27 -27.49 53.53
C LEU A 2 -41.96 -25.98 53.46
N ARG A 3 -42.87 -25.04 53.15
CA ARG A 3 -44.28 -24.89 53.54
C ARG A 3 -44.86 -23.67 52.77
N SER A 4 -45.99 -23.82 52.11
CA SER A 4 -47.33 -23.30 52.50
C SER A 4 -47.48 -21.77 52.41
N SER A 5 -48.28 -21.29 51.45
CA SER A 5 -49.68 -20.82 51.66
C SER A 5 -49.74 -19.37 52.21
N SER A 6 -50.52 -18.42 51.72
CA SER A 6 -51.94 -18.49 51.38
C SER A 6 -52.36 -17.09 50.87
N HIS A 7 -53.20 -17.03 49.82
CA HIS A 7 -54.60 -16.53 49.84
C HIS A 7 -54.88 -15.01 49.83
N ARG A 8 -55.67 -14.66 48.79
CA ARG A 8 -56.86 -13.75 48.78
C ARG A 8 -56.60 -12.25 48.95
N ARG A 9 -57.37 -11.32 48.38
CA ARG A 9 -58.42 -11.23 47.32
C ARG A 9 -58.77 -9.73 47.27
N SER A 10 -59.10 -9.22 46.08
CA SER A 10 -60.00 -8.06 45.84
C SER A 10 -59.54 -6.68 46.34
N ALA A 11 -59.98 -5.54 45.84
CA ALA A 11 -60.56 -5.08 44.57
C ALA A 11 -60.68 -3.55 44.71
N GLN A 12 -60.78 -2.88 43.56
CA GLN A 12 -61.43 -1.57 43.34
C GLN A 12 -60.73 -0.25 43.77
N ARG A 13 -60.33 0.46 42.70
CA ARG A 13 -60.67 1.84 42.30
C ARG A 13 -60.34 3.00 43.25
N GLY A 14 -59.53 3.92 42.75
CA GLY A 14 -59.52 5.32 43.18
C GLY A 14 -58.35 6.11 42.59
N ALA A 15 -58.61 6.85 41.51
CA ALA A 15 -57.66 7.74 40.88
C ALA A 15 -57.28 8.94 41.78
N LYS A 16 -56.00 9.32 41.81
CA LYS A 16 -55.52 10.71 41.66
C LYS A 16 -53.98 10.82 41.68
N LYS A 17 -53.50 11.58 40.69
CA LYS A 17 -52.16 12.14 40.42
C LYS A 17 -51.26 12.38 41.65
N ARG A 18 -49.98 12.01 41.53
CA ARG A 18 -48.84 12.96 41.61
C ARG A 18 -47.53 12.33 41.15
N ALA A 19 -46.82 13.07 40.31
CA ALA A 19 -45.53 12.75 39.76
C ALA A 19 -44.43 12.72 40.84
N GLY A 20 -43.56 11.70 40.75
CA GLY A 20 -42.27 11.65 41.40
C GLY A 20 -41.29 11.04 40.41
N LYS A 21 -40.47 11.89 39.78
CA LYS A 21 -39.34 11.48 38.94
C LYS A 21 -38.33 10.74 39.83
N SER A 22 -38.15 9.44 39.60
CA SER A 22 -36.95 8.73 40.06
C SER A 22 -36.00 8.66 38.88
N ALA A 23 -34.94 9.46 38.94
CA ALA A 23 -33.83 9.43 38.02
C ALA A 23 -33.08 8.10 38.21
N ARG A 24 -33.29 7.14 37.29
CA ARG A 24 -32.35 6.04 37.09
C ARG A 24 -31.14 6.64 36.38
N ARG A 25 -30.05 6.78 37.14
CA ARG A 25 -28.69 6.98 36.65
C ARG A 25 -28.34 5.75 35.80
N MET A 26 -28.69 5.77 34.52
CA MET A 26 -28.13 4.82 33.56
C MET A 26 -26.68 5.21 33.38
N GLN A 27 -25.79 4.26 33.70
CA GLN A 27 -24.38 4.35 33.37
C GLN A 27 -24.29 4.62 31.86
N ARG A 28 -23.56 5.68 31.50
CA ARG A 28 -23.11 5.87 30.12
C ARG A 28 -22.32 4.63 29.76
N ILE A 29 -22.89 3.82 28.89
CA ILE A 29 -22.11 2.95 28.03
C ILE A 29 -21.69 3.92 26.94
N GLU A 30 -20.45 4.39 27.02
CA GLU A 30 -19.80 5.08 25.90
C GLU A 30 -19.74 4.06 24.77
N GLN A 31 -20.45 4.35 23.68
CA GLN A 31 -20.22 3.67 22.42
C GLN A 31 -18.81 4.08 22.00
N LEU A 32 -17.89 3.11 22.06
CA LEU A 32 -16.65 3.17 21.29
C LEU A 32 -17.05 3.49 19.84
N GLU A 33 -16.68 4.67 19.38
CA GLU A 33 -16.65 4.98 17.96
C GLU A 33 -15.89 3.84 17.28
N SER A 34 -16.40 3.34 16.15
CA SER A 34 -15.56 2.63 15.20
C SER A 34 -14.61 3.65 14.58
N ARG A 35 -13.63 4.10 15.38
CA ARG A 35 -12.30 4.25 14.84
C ARG A 35 -11.95 2.84 14.40
N LEU A 36 -11.99 2.58 13.09
CA LEU A 36 -10.99 1.69 12.55
C LEU A 36 -9.70 2.15 13.21
N ALA A 37 -9.11 1.31 14.06
CA ALA A 37 -7.80 1.59 14.58
C ALA A 37 -6.91 1.59 13.34
N LEU A 38 -6.72 2.77 12.74
CA LEU A 38 -5.62 3.05 11.85
C LEU A 38 -4.41 2.75 12.70
N SER A 39 -3.91 1.53 12.58
CA SER A 39 -2.71 1.15 13.30
C SER A 39 -1.58 2.00 12.72
N ALA A 40 -0.82 2.68 13.57
CA ALA A 40 0.45 3.28 13.18
C ALA A 40 1.51 2.22 12.78
N ILE A 41 1.20 0.92 12.85
CA ILE A 41 2.08 -0.13 12.33
C ILE A 41 2.38 0.18 10.85
N PRO A 42 3.66 0.29 10.46
CA PRO A 42 4.06 0.51 9.08
C PRO A 42 3.49 -0.58 8.16
N LEU A 43 3.17 -0.22 6.91
CA LEU A 43 2.70 -1.20 5.92
C LEU A 43 3.70 -2.36 5.82
N ASN A 44 3.19 -3.60 5.81
CA ASN A 44 3.93 -4.87 5.76
C ASN A 44 4.84 -5.19 6.97
N ALA A 45 4.89 -4.34 8.01
CA ALA A 45 5.73 -4.62 9.18
C ALA A 45 5.16 -5.77 10.03
N GLN A 46 5.98 -6.77 10.30
CA GLN A 46 5.68 -7.91 11.17
C GLN A 46 6.01 -7.58 12.65
N PRO A 47 5.57 -8.41 13.61
CA PRO A 47 5.85 -8.18 15.03
C PRO A 47 7.32 -8.05 15.43
N LEU A 48 8.26 -8.57 14.63
CA LEU A 48 9.70 -8.45 14.93
C LEU A 48 10.38 -7.26 14.23
N ASP A 49 9.70 -6.58 13.29
CA ASP A 49 10.20 -5.40 12.57
C ASP A 49 10.01 -4.14 13.40
N THR A 50 10.72 -4.05 14.53
CA THR A 50 10.50 -3.01 15.53
C THR A 50 11.38 -1.77 15.36
N GLY A 51 12.36 -1.80 14.45
CA GLY A 51 13.19 -0.64 14.10
C GLY A 51 13.97 -0.83 12.80
N GLU A 52 13.38 -0.43 11.67
CA GLU A 52 14.00 -0.58 10.34
C GLU A 52 14.72 0.69 9.85
N PHE A 53 14.15 1.87 10.10
CA PHE A 53 14.77 3.18 9.84
C PHE A 53 14.27 4.22 10.85
N MET A 54 15.10 5.23 11.13
CA MET A 54 14.87 6.20 12.21
C MET A 54 14.02 7.38 11.73
N LEU A 55 12.75 7.13 11.40
CA LEU A 55 11.75 8.12 10.99
C LEU A 55 10.38 7.76 11.57
N GLY A 56 9.52 8.77 11.75
CA GLY A 56 8.18 8.61 12.32
C GLY A 56 8.16 8.60 13.84
N ASP A 57 7.12 7.99 14.41
CA ASP A 57 6.92 7.88 15.85
C ASP A 57 7.56 6.60 16.40
N VAL A 58 8.33 6.73 17.48
CA VAL A 58 9.08 5.64 18.11
C VAL A 58 8.72 5.55 19.59
N SER A 59 8.19 4.42 20.03
CA SER A 59 7.97 4.16 21.46
C SER A 59 9.25 3.64 22.13
N VAL A 60 9.64 4.25 23.24
CA VAL A 60 10.86 3.90 23.98
C VAL A 60 10.50 3.50 25.40
N THR A 61 10.60 2.21 25.73
CA THR A 61 10.37 1.74 27.10
C THR A 61 11.67 1.81 27.91
N VAL A 62 11.65 2.51 29.04
CA VAL A 62 12.83 2.65 29.91
C VAL A 62 12.66 1.80 31.17
N VAL A 63 13.60 0.88 31.39
CA VAL A 63 13.54 -0.13 32.46
C VAL A 63 14.72 0.03 33.41
N PHE A 64 14.42 0.22 34.69
CA PHE A 64 15.43 0.28 35.76
C PHE A 64 15.36 -0.98 36.59
N PHE A 65 16.51 -1.49 37.03
CA PHE A 65 16.59 -2.64 37.95
C PHE A 65 17.00 -2.21 39.35
N GLU A 66 16.39 -2.79 40.37
CA GLU A 66 16.75 -2.57 41.78
C GLU A 66 17.08 -3.92 42.43
N SER A 67 18.33 -4.07 42.87
CA SER A 67 18.77 -5.30 43.55
C SER A 67 18.09 -5.44 44.92
N ASP A 68 17.45 -6.57 45.18
CA ASP A 68 16.84 -6.85 46.49
C ASP A 68 17.79 -7.50 47.50
N GLY A 69 19.05 -7.76 47.09
CA GLY A 69 20.09 -8.35 47.91
C GLY A 69 19.96 -9.86 48.13
N THR A 70 19.06 -10.56 47.42
CA THR A 70 18.79 -11.98 47.66
C THR A 70 19.84 -12.93 47.05
N THR A 71 20.45 -12.56 45.92
CA THR A 71 21.52 -13.34 45.26
C THR A 71 22.87 -12.63 45.41
N ASP A 72 22.98 -11.39 44.94
CA ASP A 72 24.18 -10.56 45.11
C ASP A 72 23.95 -9.51 46.20
N PRO A 73 24.99 -8.98 46.87
CA PRO A 73 24.81 -7.84 47.76
C PRO A 73 24.29 -6.63 46.98
N ASN A 74 23.21 -6.02 47.44
CA ASN A 74 22.80 -4.70 46.94
C ASN A 74 23.90 -3.69 47.28
N THR A 75 24.52 -3.14 46.24
CA THR A 75 25.54 -2.07 46.33
C THR A 75 25.01 -0.77 45.77
N GLU A 76 24.03 -0.82 44.87
CA GLU A 76 23.41 0.32 44.22
C GLU A 76 21.96 0.45 44.64
N ASN A 77 21.49 1.68 44.87
CA ASN A 77 20.08 1.94 45.19
C ASN A 77 19.60 3.15 44.40
N TRP A 78 18.43 3.03 43.76
CA TRP A 78 17.83 4.16 43.09
C TRP A 78 17.32 5.19 44.08
N ASN A 79 17.69 6.45 43.85
CA ASN A 79 17.14 7.60 44.55
C ASN A 79 16.52 8.58 43.55
N ALA A 80 15.51 9.34 43.99
CA ALA A 80 14.75 10.20 43.08
C ALA A 80 15.59 11.28 42.38
N THR A 81 16.71 11.73 42.97
CA THR A 81 17.60 12.68 42.30
C THR A 81 18.36 12.01 41.17
N HIS A 82 18.94 10.85 41.45
CA HIS A 82 19.69 10.08 40.47
C HIS A 82 18.81 9.59 39.32
N THR A 83 17.64 9.02 39.63
CA THR A 83 16.64 8.61 38.63
C THR A 83 16.31 9.75 37.67
N ASN A 84 16.06 10.96 38.17
CA ASN A 84 15.75 12.11 37.32
C ASN A 84 16.94 12.57 36.47
N GLN A 85 18.17 12.45 36.98
CA GLN A 85 19.38 12.76 36.21
C GLN A 85 19.56 11.79 35.04
N VAL A 86 19.30 10.50 35.24
CA VAL A 86 19.37 9.51 34.17
C VAL A 86 18.27 9.75 33.13
N LYS A 87 17.03 9.99 33.55
CA LYS A 87 15.93 10.34 32.63
C LYS A 87 16.27 11.56 31.77
N GLN A 88 16.83 12.60 32.39
CA GLN A 88 17.27 13.79 31.66
C GLN A 88 18.35 13.46 30.59
N ARG A 89 19.32 12.58 30.90
CA ARG A 89 20.33 12.16 29.91
C ARG A 89 19.73 11.36 28.76
N ILE A 90 18.72 10.53 29.03
CA ILE A 90 17.98 9.79 28.00
C ILE A 90 17.24 10.77 27.09
N GLU A 91 16.50 11.71 27.66
CA GLU A 91 15.80 12.77 26.91
C GLU A 91 16.78 13.59 26.07
N GLU A 92 17.92 14.00 26.62
CA GLU A 92 18.95 14.74 25.89
C GLU A 92 19.53 13.92 24.72
N GLY A 93 19.77 12.62 24.92
CA GLY A 93 20.29 11.73 23.87
C GLY A 93 19.31 11.47 22.74
N LEU A 94 18.02 11.29 23.05
CA LEU A 94 16.97 11.10 22.06
C LEU A 94 16.64 12.42 21.32
N GLN A 95 16.57 13.53 22.05
CA GLN A 95 16.35 14.86 21.47
C GLN A 95 17.46 15.24 20.49
N TRP A 96 18.69 14.79 20.71
CA TRP A 96 19.78 15.01 19.77
C TRP A 96 19.47 14.49 18.36
N TRP A 97 18.82 13.33 18.22
CA TRP A 97 18.42 12.79 16.92
C TRP A 97 17.31 13.60 16.26
N VAL A 98 16.31 14.04 17.05
CA VAL A 98 15.24 14.93 16.57
C VAL A 98 15.82 16.25 16.06
N ASP A 99 16.73 16.87 16.82
CA ASP A 99 17.40 18.11 16.44
C ASP A 99 18.31 17.90 15.21
N THR A 100 18.97 16.75 15.11
CA THR A 100 19.81 16.41 13.95
C THR A 100 18.96 16.24 12.70
N LEU A 101 17.83 15.53 12.78
CA LEU A 101 16.92 15.37 11.65
C LEU A 101 16.42 16.73 11.15
N ALA A 102 16.03 17.63 12.04
CA ALA A 102 15.55 18.97 11.69
C ALA A 102 16.61 19.84 10.97
N LEU A 103 17.90 19.48 11.08
CA LEU A 103 18.98 20.10 10.31
C LEU A 103 19.21 19.43 8.95
N GLN A 104 18.87 18.15 8.81
CA GLN A 104 19.04 17.37 7.58
C GLN A 104 17.83 17.49 6.64
N SER A 105 16.61 17.50 7.19
CA SER A 105 15.37 17.55 6.42
C SER A 105 14.35 18.48 7.09
N ASN A 106 13.51 19.11 6.26
CA ASN A 106 12.33 19.88 6.66
C ASN A 106 11.01 19.18 6.31
N VAL A 107 11.08 17.99 5.71
CA VAL A 107 9.94 17.21 5.24
C VAL A 107 9.63 16.08 6.22
N HIS A 108 10.68 15.40 6.70
CA HIS A 108 10.54 14.23 7.55
C HIS A 108 10.40 14.58 9.03
N GLN A 109 9.80 13.67 9.77
CA GLN A 109 9.55 13.81 11.20
C GLN A 109 10.13 12.62 11.96
N LEU A 110 10.57 12.88 13.19
CA LEU A 110 11.00 11.87 14.14
C LEU A 110 10.54 12.32 15.52
N ASN A 111 9.85 11.44 16.23
CA ASN A 111 9.37 11.70 17.57
C ASN A 111 9.55 10.45 18.44
N PHE A 112 9.99 10.66 19.69
CA PHE A 112 10.18 9.60 20.66
C PHE A 112 9.16 9.73 21.78
N GLU A 113 8.29 8.72 21.92
CA GLU A 113 7.38 8.60 23.04
C GLU A 113 8.01 7.71 24.13
N ILE A 114 8.50 8.33 25.18
CA ILE A 114 9.23 7.64 26.25
C ILE A 114 8.27 7.17 27.34
N ASP A 115 8.21 5.86 27.56
CA ASP A 115 7.50 5.24 28.69
C ASP A 115 8.47 5.00 29.87
N TYR A 116 8.24 5.74 30.95
CA TYR A 116 8.98 5.62 32.21
C TYR A 116 8.31 4.72 33.25
N THR A 117 7.25 3.98 32.91
CA THR A 117 6.49 3.15 33.87
C THR A 117 7.40 2.24 34.70
N TYR A 118 8.41 1.62 34.07
CA TYR A 118 9.37 0.71 34.71
C TYR A 118 10.64 1.41 35.24
N ALA A 119 10.84 2.69 34.94
CA ALA A 119 11.87 3.53 35.55
C ALA A 119 11.36 4.18 36.85
N ASP A 120 10.08 4.56 36.89
CA ASP A 120 9.41 5.08 38.10
C ASP A 120 9.09 4.00 39.12
N ASN A 121 9.00 2.74 38.66
CA ASN A 121 8.82 1.56 39.50
C ASN A 121 9.89 0.53 39.12
N PRO A 122 11.15 0.68 39.58
CA PRO A 122 12.23 -0.22 39.23
C PRO A 122 11.89 -1.69 39.50
N ILE A 123 12.32 -2.55 38.60
CA ILE A 123 12.08 -3.99 38.64
C ILE A 123 12.93 -4.60 39.77
N PRO A 124 12.30 -5.26 40.76
CA PRO A 124 13.05 -5.94 41.82
C PRO A 124 13.73 -7.18 41.25
N ILE A 125 15.05 -7.28 41.42
CA ILE A 125 15.87 -8.38 40.91
C ILE A 125 16.82 -8.92 41.98
N GLY A 126 17.10 -10.22 41.94
CA GLY A 126 17.97 -10.87 42.95
C GLY A 126 19.45 -10.50 42.85
N ILE A 127 19.90 -10.07 41.68
CA ILE A 127 21.31 -9.78 41.36
C ILE A 127 21.57 -8.27 41.34
N GLU A 128 22.84 -7.88 41.33
CA GLU A 128 23.28 -6.49 41.16
C GLU A 128 23.97 -6.39 39.78
N PRO A 129 23.25 -6.02 38.70
CA PRO A 129 23.73 -6.24 37.34
C PRO A 129 25.06 -5.58 37.01
N ILE A 130 25.37 -4.40 37.59
CA ILE A 130 26.64 -3.71 37.34
C ILE A 130 27.86 -4.50 37.83
N THR A 131 27.70 -5.33 38.87
CA THR A 131 28.78 -6.15 39.43
C THR A 131 29.04 -7.42 38.63
N ARG A 132 28.28 -7.65 37.56
CA ARG A 132 28.36 -8.82 36.69
C ARG A 132 28.83 -8.43 35.29
N VAL A 133 29.22 -9.46 34.53
CA VAL A 133 29.54 -9.32 33.11
C VAL A 133 28.25 -9.02 32.33
N ALA A 134 28.33 -8.19 31.30
CA ALA A 134 27.19 -7.80 30.48
C ALA A 134 26.49 -8.99 29.80
N THR A 135 27.20 -10.09 29.55
CA THR A 135 26.67 -11.35 29.01
C THR A 135 25.62 -12.01 29.92
N ASP A 136 25.55 -11.64 31.20
CA ASP A 136 24.47 -12.10 32.11
C ASP A 136 23.11 -11.45 31.78
N LEU A 137 22.97 -10.78 30.62
CA LEU A 137 21.73 -10.19 30.10
C LEU A 137 20.55 -11.14 30.09
N ASP A 138 20.79 -12.41 29.82
CA ASP A 138 19.72 -13.42 29.81
C ASP A 138 19.03 -13.53 31.17
N ILE A 139 19.69 -13.17 32.27
CA ILE A 139 19.11 -13.19 33.62
C ILE A 139 18.20 -11.98 33.80
N TRP A 140 18.74 -10.77 33.69
CA TRP A 140 18.00 -9.56 34.04
C TRP A 140 16.95 -9.16 32.99
N VAL A 141 17.20 -9.41 31.70
CA VAL A 141 16.16 -9.23 30.67
C VAL A 141 15.03 -10.23 30.85
N SER A 142 15.35 -11.50 31.16
CA SER A 142 14.32 -12.52 31.40
C SER A 142 13.44 -12.19 32.61
N GLU A 143 14.03 -11.70 33.70
CA GLU A 143 13.26 -11.28 34.87
C GLU A 143 12.30 -10.12 34.55
N PHE A 144 12.74 -9.16 33.74
CA PHE A 144 11.86 -8.10 33.24
C PHE A 144 10.71 -8.67 32.39
N LEU A 145 11.01 -9.53 31.41
CA LEU A 145 10.00 -10.12 30.53
C LEU A 145 8.98 -10.97 31.29
N ASP A 146 9.44 -11.74 32.28
CA ASP A 146 8.57 -12.50 33.18
C ASP A 146 7.72 -11.59 34.08
N TYR A 147 8.28 -10.45 34.53
CA TYR A 147 7.56 -9.46 35.34
C TYR A 147 6.41 -8.79 34.56
N VAL A 148 6.64 -8.45 33.29
CA VAL A 148 5.61 -7.82 32.43
C VAL A 148 4.67 -8.84 31.80
N GLY A 149 4.98 -10.14 31.89
CA GLY A 149 4.21 -11.21 31.29
C GLY A 149 4.29 -11.20 29.75
N ALA A 150 5.46 -10.85 29.21
CA ALA A 150 5.69 -10.83 27.77
C ALA A 150 5.60 -12.25 27.18
N GLU A 151 5.28 -12.31 25.89
CA GLU A 151 5.39 -13.56 25.13
C GLU A 151 6.85 -14.03 25.11
N ARG A 152 7.04 -15.35 25.17
CA ARG A 152 8.36 -15.98 25.25
C ARG A 152 8.57 -16.90 24.07
N SER A 153 9.74 -16.78 23.47
CA SER A 153 10.33 -17.67 22.48
C SER A 153 11.55 -18.35 23.09
N ASP A 154 12.42 -18.93 22.26
CA ASP A 154 13.71 -19.47 22.67
C ASP A 154 14.84 -18.42 22.59
N LYS A 155 14.51 -17.15 22.30
CA LYS A 155 15.48 -16.08 22.11
C LYS A 155 15.10 -14.78 22.78
N ILE A 156 16.04 -14.25 23.56
CA ILE A 156 15.83 -13.06 24.38
C ILE A 156 15.59 -11.80 23.53
N ASP A 157 16.27 -11.64 22.40
CA ASP A 157 16.13 -10.49 21.51
C ASP A 157 14.76 -10.46 20.83
N ASN A 158 14.27 -11.62 20.37
CA ASN A 158 12.92 -11.78 19.84
C ASN A 158 11.86 -11.48 20.90
N ASP A 159 12.04 -11.95 22.13
CA ASP A 159 11.07 -11.75 23.20
C ASP A 159 10.93 -10.27 23.54
N VAL A 160 12.05 -9.54 23.56
CA VAL A 160 12.03 -8.08 23.72
C VAL A 160 11.36 -7.41 22.52
N ARG A 161 11.58 -7.87 21.29
CA ARG A 161 10.88 -7.33 20.10
C ARG A 161 9.38 -7.56 20.17
N LEU A 162 8.92 -8.74 20.59
CA LEU A 162 7.50 -9.03 20.79
C LEU A 162 6.90 -8.14 21.86
N PHE A 163 7.64 -7.89 22.95
CA PHE A 163 7.26 -6.90 23.95
C PHE A 163 7.19 -5.49 23.34
N ASN A 164 8.22 -5.03 22.63
CA ASN A 164 8.27 -3.72 21.97
C ASN A 164 7.11 -3.56 20.95
N HIS A 165 6.77 -4.62 20.23
CA HIS A 165 5.60 -4.65 19.35
C HIS A 165 4.30 -4.40 20.12
N SER A 166 4.13 -5.02 21.29
CA SER A 166 2.97 -4.72 22.14
C SER A 166 2.94 -3.25 22.58
N GLN A 167 4.11 -2.64 22.81
CA GLN A 167 4.22 -1.22 23.17
C GLN A 167 3.90 -0.31 21.98
N ARG A 168 4.42 -0.61 20.78
CA ARG A 168 4.11 0.20 19.60
C ARG A 168 2.63 0.18 19.25
N VAL A 169 1.97 -0.96 19.42
CA VAL A 169 0.51 -1.11 19.24
C VAL A 169 -0.27 -0.33 20.31
N ALA A 170 0.18 -0.37 21.56
CA ALA A 170 -0.49 0.32 22.66
C ALA A 170 -0.38 1.85 22.56
N ASN A 171 0.76 2.34 22.05
CA ASN A 171 1.07 3.77 21.95
C ASN A 171 0.80 4.35 20.56
N ASP A 172 0.34 3.54 19.60
CA ASP A 172 0.08 3.97 18.22
C ASP A 172 1.32 4.62 17.56
N THR A 173 2.45 3.91 17.62
CA THR A 173 3.74 4.34 17.07
C THR A 173 4.23 3.39 15.96
N ASN A 174 5.13 3.87 15.10
CA ASN A 174 5.67 3.09 13.98
C ASN A 174 6.69 2.05 14.46
N TRP A 175 7.60 2.47 15.33
CA TRP A 175 8.73 1.68 15.82
C TRP A 175 8.73 1.59 17.34
N ALA A 176 9.47 0.63 17.89
CA ALA A 176 9.68 0.58 19.33
C ALA A 176 10.98 -0.13 19.73
N PHE A 177 11.60 0.33 20.81
CA PHE A 177 12.73 -0.36 21.42
C PHE A 177 12.76 -0.15 22.94
N THR A 178 13.54 -0.98 23.65
CA THR A 178 13.71 -0.89 25.11
C THR A 178 15.10 -0.37 25.49
N ILE A 179 15.17 0.48 26.50
CA ILE A 179 16.40 0.92 27.16
C ILE A 179 16.47 0.29 28.55
N PHE A 180 17.44 -0.61 28.74
CA PHE A 180 17.77 -1.14 30.06
C PHE A 180 18.84 -0.27 30.72
N VAL A 181 18.52 0.29 31.89
CA VAL A 181 19.44 1.12 32.65
C VAL A 181 19.94 0.36 33.86
N ILE A 182 21.26 0.23 33.93
CA ILE A 182 21.94 -0.45 35.03
C ILE A 182 22.50 0.59 35.99
N ASN A 183 22.12 0.54 37.27
CA ASN A 183 22.61 1.50 38.25
C ASN A 183 24.11 1.32 38.47
N ALA A 184 24.87 2.42 38.42
CA ALA A 184 26.32 2.46 38.60
C ALA A 184 26.75 3.67 39.45
N GLU A 185 25.83 4.26 40.24
CA GLU A 185 26.07 5.50 40.99
C GLU A 185 27.27 5.38 41.95
N ASN A 186 27.44 4.22 42.58
CA ASN A 186 28.51 3.95 43.54
C ASN A 186 29.60 3.03 42.98
N ASP A 187 29.52 2.68 41.70
CA ASP A 187 30.54 1.91 41.03
C ASP A 187 31.77 2.80 40.72
N SER A 188 32.96 2.22 40.86
CA SER A 188 34.21 3.00 40.83
C SER A 188 34.66 3.42 39.44
N ASP A 189 34.29 2.68 38.40
CA ASP A 189 34.59 3.00 37.00
C ASP A 189 33.33 3.23 36.15
N GLY A 190 32.15 2.88 36.67
CA GLY A 190 30.86 3.09 36.02
C GLY A 190 30.65 2.12 34.85
N LEU A 191 31.34 0.97 34.87
CA LEU A 191 31.34 -0.04 33.82
C LEU A 191 30.86 -1.39 34.37
N PHE A 192 30.43 -2.27 33.46
CA PHE A 192 30.18 -3.68 33.80
C PHE A 192 31.47 -4.38 34.22
N ALA A 193 31.33 -5.49 34.95
CA ALA A 193 32.46 -6.27 35.40
C ALA A 193 33.28 -6.84 34.20
N PRO A 194 34.62 -6.93 34.33
CA PRO A 194 35.46 -7.47 33.26
C PRO A 194 35.15 -8.91 32.89
N GLY A 195 35.25 -9.22 31.58
CA GLY A 195 34.97 -10.55 31.02
C GLY A 195 33.99 -10.53 29.83
N SER A 196 33.46 -9.36 29.49
CA SER A 196 32.61 -9.07 28.34
C SER A 196 32.72 -7.58 27.96
N VAL A 197 31.78 -7.07 27.15
CA VAL A 197 31.55 -5.64 26.95
C VAL A 197 31.45 -4.92 28.30
N LEU A 198 32.17 -3.80 28.43
CA LEU A 198 32.31 -3.03 29.68
C LEU A 198 31.36 -1.83 29.75
N GLY A 199 31.01 -1.23 28.61
CA GLY A 199 30.26 0.03 28.52
C GLY A 199 28.76 -0.16 28.27
N GLY A 200 28.17 0.79 27.54
CA GLY A 200 26.88 0.57 26.91
C GLY A 200 27.01 -0.38 25.72
N PHE A 201 25.92 -1.05 25.37
CA PHE A 201 25.83 -1.86 24.15
C PHE A 201 24.40 -1.91 23.65
N SER A 202 24.25 -2.34 22.40
CA SER A 202 22.97 -2.33 21.69
C SER A 202 22.80 -3.59 20.87
N LEU A 203 21.65 -4.26 21.00
CA LEU A 203 21.21 -5.28 20.05
C LEU A 203 20.37 -4.59 18.98
N ALA A 204 20.89 -4.61 17.75
CA ALA A 204 20.43 -3.74 16.67
C ALA A 204 19.00 -4.01 16.19
N GLY A 205 18.41 -3.04 15.49
CA GLY A 205 17.16 -3.21 14.73
C GLY A 205 15.86 -3.11 15.53
N GLY A 206 15.85 -2.45 16.69
CA GLY A 206 14.64 -2.24 17.49
C GLY A 206 14.43 -3.29 18.59
N SER A 207 15.48 -3.98 19.01
CA SER A 207 15.43 -4.86 20.19
C SER A 207 15.62 -4.03 21.46
N PHE A 208 16.86 -3.94 21.96
CA PHE A 208 17.15 -3.10 23.10
C PHE A 208 18.60 -2.63 23.12
N LEU A 209 18.82 -1.59 23.91
CA LEU A 209 20.15 -1.18 24.35
C LEU A 209 20.23 -1.24 25.88
N ALA A 210 21.43 -1.47 26.39
CA ALA A 210 21.73 -1.49 27.81
C ALA A 210 22.84 -0.50 28.12
N VAL A 211 22.64 0.31 29.16
CA VAL A 211 23.56 1.39 29.49
C VAL A 211 23.73 1.56 31.02
N PRO A 212 24.97 1.63 31.53
CA PRO A 212 25.22 2.05 32.91
C PRO A 212 24.73 3.48 33.18
N SER A 213 24.21 3.76 34.38
CA SER A 213 23.51 5.01 34.70
C SER A 213 24.36 6.26 34.57
N GLU A 214 25.68 6.15 34.71
CA GLU A 214 26.62 7.28 34.66
C GLU A 214 27.06 7.68 33.24
N ARG A 215 26.64 6.94 32.21
CA ARG A 215 27.01 7.24 30.84
C ARG A 215 26.40 8.57 30.36
N PRO A 216 27.14 9.37 29.58
CA PRO A 216 26.65 10.65 29.07
C PRO A 216 25.56 10.45 28.00
N ALA A 217 24.76 11.49 27.76
CA ALA A 217 23.72 11.53 26.72
C ALA A 217 24.28 11.18 25.32
N SER A 218 25.53 11.52 25.04
CA SER A 218 26.19 11.19 23.77
C SER A 218 26.41 9.68 23.57
N THR A 219 26.58 8.91 24.65
CA THR A 219 26.59 7.44 24.56
C THR A 219 25.19 6.92 24.24
N ILE A 220 24.15 7.46 24.88
CA ILE A 220 22.77 7.05 24.59
C ILE A 220 22.42 7.35 23.12
N ALA A 221 22.76 8.54 22.61
CA ALA A 221 22.57 8.89 21.20
C ALA A 221 23.30 7.91 20.27
N HIS A 222 24.53 7.52 20.61
CA HIS A 222 25.30 6.51 19.88
C HIS A 222 24.57 5.15 19.89
N GLU A 223 24.21 4.61 21.05
CA GLU A 223 23.58 3.28 21.14
C GLU A 223 22.20 3.20 20.44
N VAL A 224 21.47 4.32 20.41
CA VAL A 224 20.17 4.43 19.74
C VAL A 224 20.31 4.28 18.22
N SER A 225 21.45 4.67 17.62
CA SER A 225 21.67 4.47 16.19
C SER A 225 21.61 3.01 15.77
N HIS A 226 22.12 2.10 16.61
CA HIS A 226 22.09 0.67 16.34
C HIS A 226 20.67 0.11 16.37
N GLN A 227 19.74 0.72 17.10
CA GLN A 227 18.32 0.34 17.06
C GLN A 227 17.72 0.52 15.65
N PHE A 228 18.42 1.21 14.76
CA PHE A 228 18.11 1.34 13.33
C PHE A 228 19.32 0.92 12.48
N TRP A 229 19.98 -0.18 12.89
CA TRP A 229 20.98 -0.93 12.13
C TRP A 229 22.34 -0.26 11.88
N ALA A 230 22.57 0.96 12.38
CA ALA A 230 23.87 1.59 12.24
C ALA A 230 24.99 0.73 12.85
N MET A 231 26.21 0.85 12.30
CA MET A 231 27.36 0.05 12.70
C MET A 231 28.43 0.92 13.35
N ASP A 232 29.18 0.34 14.29
CA ASP A 232 30.32 1.01 14.89
C ASP A 232 31.45 1.26 13.87
N GLU A 233 32.17 2.37 14.06
CA GLU A 233 33.20 2.87 13.13
C GLU A 233 34.58 3.08 13.80
N TYR A 234 34.73 2.68 15.06
CA TYR A 234 36.01 2.75 15.78
C TYR A 234 36.87 1.50 15.54
N GLN A 235 38.07 1.49 16.12
CA GLN A 235 39.02 0.41 15.92
C GLN A 235 38.61 -0.83 16.73
N GLY A 236 38.59 -2.01 16.11
CA GLY A 236 38.22 -3.27 16.75
C GLY A 236 36.71 -3.47 16.90
N SER A 237 35.89 -2.77 16.11
CA SER A 237 34.44 -3.00 16.02
C SER A 237 34.05 -3.38 14.59
N GLY A 238 33.34 -2.52 13.86
CA GLY A 238 32.93 -2.80 12.47
C GLY A 238 34.07 -2.69 11.46
N ASP A 239 33.99 -3.45 10.37
CA ASP A 239 34.91 -3.41 9.24
C ASP A 239 34.31 -2.64 8.05
N TYR A 240 35.19 -2.11 7.20
CA TYR A 240 34.82 -1.39 5.98
C TYR A 240 33.95 -2.19 5.02
N GLU A 241 34.11 -3.51 4.96
CA GLU A 241 33.32 -4.37 4.07
C GLU A 241 31.96 -4.79 4.66
N ASP A 242 31.70 -4.47 5.93
CA ASP A 242 30.43 -4.79 6.58
C ASP A 242 29.30 -3.93 6.00
N THR A 243 28.11 -4.51 5.91
CA THR A 243 26.89 -3.87 5.37
C THR A 243 25.73 -4.09 6.31
N ARG A 244 24.90 -3.07 6.57
CA ARG A 244 23.63 -3.15 7.34
C ARG A 244 22.68 -2.01 6.98
N GLY A 245 21.44 -2.11 7.48
CA GLY A 245 20.42 -1.07 7.34
C GLY A 245 19.57 -1.24 6.09
N TYR A 246 18.50 -0.47 5.99
CA TYR A 246 17.44 -0.67 4.99
C TYR A 246 17.95 -0.77 3.53
N TYR A 247 19.03 -0.06 3.21
CA TYR A 247 19.66 -0.04 1.88
C TYR A 247 20.83 -1.02 1.71
N ASN A 248 21.09 -1.88 2.71
CA ASN A 248 22.33 -2.65 2.82
C ASN A 248 23.60 -1.78 2.78
N THR A 249 23.57 -0.66 3.49
CA THR A 249 24.62 0.36 3.46
C THR A 249 25.95 -0.21 3.95
N GLN A 250 27.01 -0.03 3.15
CA GLN A 250 28.37 -0.38 3.52
C GLN A 250 28.94 0.59 4.57
N ASN A 251 29.67 0.06 5.55
CA ASN A 251 30.31 0.83 6.62
C ASN A 251 31.59 1.55 6.15
N THR A 252 31.47 2.43 5.15
CA THR A 252 32.62 3.04 4.47
C THR A 252 33.47 3.94 5.38
N ASN A 253 32.94 4.37 6.53
CA ASN A 253 33.67 5.17 7.52
C ASN A 253 34.30 4.36 8.66
N ALA A 254 34.18 3.02 8.64
CA ALA A 254 34.87 2.14 9.59
C ALA A 254 36.37 2.43 9.65
N HIS A 255 36.98 2.27 10.83
CA HIS A 255 38.43 2.36 10.97
C HIS A 255 39.14 1.13 10.40
N ASP A 256 38.60 -0.04 10.67
CA ASP A 256 39.17 -1.32 10.27
C ASP A 256 38.78 -1.66 8.82
N GLY A 257 39.66 -2.36 8.11
CA GLY A 257 39.48 -2.66 6.68
C GLY A 257 39.58 -1.47 5.71
N ASN A 258 39.49 -0.22 6.21
CA ASN A 258 39.32 0.95 5.37
C ASN A 258 40.50 1.17 4.39
N PRO A 259 40.26 1.23 3.07
CA PRO A 259 41.31 1.44 2.07
C PRO A 259 41.89 2.86 2.12
N SER A 260 41.18 3.82 2.72
CA SER A 260 41.59 5.22 2.84
C SER A 260 41.40 5.78 4.26
N PRO A 261 42.17 5.33 5.28
CA PRO A 261 41.99 5.77 6.66
C PRO A 261 42.17 7.28 6.90
N GLY A 262 42.79 7.99 5.95
CA GLY A 262 42.97 9.44 6.00
C GLY A 262 41.74 10.27 5.61
N THR A 263 40.67 9.63 5.13
CA THR A 263 39.40 10.28 4.74
C THR A 263 38.25 9.97 5.67
N ILE A 264 38.51 9.28 6.79
CA ILE A 264 37.50 8.98 7.81
C ILE A 264 36.94 10.30 8.37
N GLU A 265 35.63 10.39 8.34
CA GLU A 265 34.82 11.53 8.73
C GLU A 265 34.64 11.60 10.25
N THR A 266 34.20 12.76 10.72
CA THR A 266 33.76 12.91 12.12
C THR A 266 32.40 12.26 12.25
N SER A 267 32.28 11.29 13.14
CA SER A 267 31.07 10.49 13.28
C SER A 267 30.74 10.21 14.75
N LEU A 268 29.44 10.09 15.01
CA LEU A 268 28.90 9.68 16.31
C LEU A 268 29.26 8.23 16.62
N LEU A 269 29.44 7.39 15.58
CA LEU A 269 29.72 5.94 15.72
C LEU A 269 31.20 5.62 15.91
N ARG A 270 32.02 6.65 16.12
CA ARG A 270 33.43 6.53 16.47
C ARG A 270 33.64 6.72 17.97
N GLU A 271 34.88 6.67 18.40
CA GLU A 271 35.27 6.83 19.80
C GLU A 271 35.75 8.26 20.14
N SER A 272 35.76 8.55 21.44
CA SER A 272 36.49 9.67 22.03
C SER A 272 36.20 11.04 21.38
N ALA A 273 37.23 11.71 20.83
CA ALA A 273 37.12 13.07 20.33
C ALA A 273 36.24 13.19 19.07
N SER A 274 36.15 12.13 18.25
CA SER A 274 35.26 12.13 17.09
C SER A 274 33.81 12.15 17.54
N LEU A 275 33.42 11.26 18.45
CA LEU A 275 32.06 11.19 19.00
C LEU A 275 31.66 12.52 19.64
N LEU A 276 32.52 13.10 20.48
CA LEU A 276 32.22 14.35 21.15
C LEU A 276 32.10 15.53 20.17
N ALA A 277 32.91 15.54 19.11
CA ALA A 277 32.81 16.55 18.06
C ALA A 277 31.51 16.39 17.25
N ALA A 278 31.21 15.16 16.83
CA ALA A 278 29.99 14.79 16.11
C ALA A 278 28.72 15.18 16.88
N TYR A 279 28.67 14.80 18.16
CA TYR A 279 27.58 15.15 19.07
C TYR A 279 27.43 16.67 19.22
N ALA A 280 28.53 17.40 19.41
CA ALA A 280 28.48 18.86 19.54
C ALA A 280 28.04 19.58 18.24
N SER A 281 28.22 18.96 17.08
CA SER A 281 27.86 19.53 15.77
C SER A 281 26.59 18.95 15.16
N HIS A 282 25.85 18.07 15.85
CA HIS A 282 24.67 17.39 15.30
C HIS A 282 24.94 16.75 13.92
N THR A 283 25.94 15.88 13.87
CA THR A 283 26.35 15.21 12.62
C THR A 283 26.88 13.81 12.86
N SER A 284 26.93 13.01 11.81
CA SER A 284 27.58 11.71 11.77
C SER A 284 28.12 11.44 10.35
N SER A 285 28.82 10.33 10.13
CA SER A 285 29.28 9.93 8.78
C SER A 285 28.12 9.70 7.83
N THR A 286 28.34 9.87 6.52
CA THR A 286 27.33 9.52 5.50
C THR A 286 26.87 8.06 5.64
N SER A 287 27.78 7.09 5.78
CA SER A 287 27.41 5.67 5.93
C SER A 287 26.53 5.40 7.15
N SER A 288 26.77 6.07 8.28
CA SER A 288 25.93 5.89 9.47
C SER A 288 24.52 6.48 9.30
N LEU A 289 24.39 7.64 8.65
CA LEU A 289 23.09 8.26 8.36
C LEU A 289 22.30 7.43 7.35
N GLU A 290 22.96 6.96 6.29
CA GLU A 290 22.33 6.06 5.31
C GLU A 290 21.91 4.74 5.97
N SER A 291 22.68 4.19 6.91
CA SER A 291 22.33 2.94 7.61
C SER A 291 21.04 3.05 8.43
N ILE A 292 20.77 4.21 9.02
CA ILE A 292 19.52 4.49 9.76
C ILE A 292 18.35 4.92 8.87
N GLY A 293 18.51 4.87 7.53
CA GLY A 293 17.46 5.21 6.57
C GLY A 293 17.44 6.68 6.12
N TRP A 294 18.48 7.47 6.41
CA TRP A 294 18.59 8.86 5.98
C TRP A 294 19.50 8.98 4.76
N LYS A 295 18.99 8.50 3.63
CA LYS A 295 19.65 8.60 2.33
C LYS A 295 18.75 9.35 1.38
N ASP A 296 19.30 10.33 0.68
CA ASP A 296 18.63 11.11 -0.38
C ASP A 296 19.55 11.03 -1.60
N SER A 297 19.27 10.09 -2.49
CA SER A 297 20.15 9.75 -3.61
C SER A 297 20.09 10.80 -4.74
N ASP A 298 18.96 11.48 -4.91
CA ASP A 298 18.75 12.43 -6.02
C ASP A 298 18.82 13.90 -5.59
N GLY A 299 18.84 14.16 -4.28
CA GLY A 299 19.05 15.46 -3.66
C GLY A 299 17.81 16.35 -3.64
N ASP A 300 16.62 15.76 -3.69
CA ASP A 300 15.35 16.49 -3.71
C ASP A 300 14.82 16.86 -2.31
N GLY A 301 15.45 16.34 -1.25
CA GLY A 301 15.12 16.56 0.16
C GLY A 301 14.22 15.48 0.78
N ILE A 302 13.83 14.47 0.00
CA ILE A 302 13.07 13.30 0.43
C ILE A 302 14.06 12.14 0.61
N PHE A 303 13.85 11.31 1.63
CA PHE A 303 14.70 10.14 1.82
C PHE A 303 14.20 8.99 0.95
N ASP A 304 15.11 8.21 0.37
CA ASP A 304 14.84 7.12 -0.57
C ASP A 304 13.78 6.11 -0.04
N VAL A 305 13.67 5.94 1.28
CA VAL A 305 12.64 5.07 1.89
C VAL A 305 11.21 5.56 1.65
N PHE A 306 11.03 6.86 1.39
CA PHE A 306 9.74 7.49 1.07
C PHE A 306 9.67 8.02 -0.37
N ASP A 307 10.79 8.14 -1.07
CA ASP A 307 10.85 8.52 -2.49
C ASP A 307 10.60 7.31 -3.39
N VAL A 308 9.36 6.84 -3.38
CA VAL A 308 8.90 5.71 -4.20
C VAL A 308 7.61 6.10 -4.93
N PRO A 309 7.53 5.90 -6.26
CA PRO A 309 6.36 6.29 -7.03
C PRO A 309 5.05 5.68 -6.51
N ILE A 310 3.98 6.49 -6.53
CA ILE A 310 2.61 6.07 -6.20
C ILE A 310 2.01 5.33 -7.40
N SER A 311 1.51 4.11 -7.16
CA SER A 311 0.68 3.41 -8.15
C SER A 311 -0.68 4.09 -8.24
N PHE A 312 -1.10 4.46 -9.45
CA PHE A 312 -2.34 5.19 -9.69
C PHE A 312 -2.97 4.78 -11.02
N SER A 313 -4.24 4.40 -10.97
CA SER A 313 -5.05 4.07 -12.14
C SER A 313 -6.46 4.63 -11.95
N ALA A 314 -6.87 5.51 -12.85
CA ALA A 314 -8.18 6.15 -12.80
C ALA A 314 -8.77 6.28 -14.20
N SER A 315 -10.07 6.51 -14.26
CA SER A 315 -10.80 6.89 -15.47
C SER A 315 -11.80 7.99 -15.19
N SER A 316 -12.19 8.72 -16.23
CA SER A 316 -13.12 9.83 -16.13
C SER A 316 -14.23 9.80 -17.17
N GLN A 317 -15.42 10.24 -16.77
CA GLN A 317 -16.56 10.45 -17.67
C GLN A 317 -17.28 11.76 -17.34
N PHE A 318 -17.60 12.55 -18.37
CA PHE A 318 -18.35 13.79 -18.24
C PHE A 318 -19.84 13.59 -18.51
N ASP A 319 -20.69 14.09 -17.60
CA ASP A 319 -22.13 14.21 -17.78
C ASP A 319 -22.53 15.67 -18.12
N PRO A 320 -22.97 15.95 -19.35
CA PRO A 320 -23.38 17.29 -19.77
C PRO A 320 -24.71 17.76 -19.16
N VAL A 321 -25.55 16.85 -18.64
CA VAL A 321 -26.85 17.21 -18.03
C VAL A 321 -26.65 17.81 -16.65
N SER A 322 -25.82 17.17 -15.83
CA SER A 322 -25.44 17.66 -14.49
C SER A 322 -24.24 18.63 -14.52
N ASN A 323 -23.51 18.69 -15.64
CA ASN A 323 -22.26 19.44 -15.80
C ASN A 323 -21.17 18.98 -14.81
N GLN A 324 -21.09 17.65 -14.60
CA GLN A 324 -20.18 17.03 -13.64
C GLN A 324 -19.24 16.05 -14.33
N MET A 325 -17.99 16.05 -13.90
CA MET A 325 -16.99 15.04 -14.25
C MET A 325 -16.93 14.00 -13.13
N ARG A 326 -17.18 12.72 -13.43
CA ARG A 326 -16.98 11.61 -12.49
C ARG A 326 -15.58 11.03 -12.68
N ILE A 327 -14.86 10.84 -11.57
CA ILE A 327 -13.54 10.22 -11.53
C ILE A 327 -13.64 8.97 -10.67
N SER A 328 -13.25 7.82 -11.20
CA SER A 328 -13.25 6.53 -10.49
C SER A 328 -11.91 5.82 -10.72
N GLY A 329 -11.33 5.25 -9.66
CA GLY A 329 -10.01 4.64 -9.74
C GLY A 329 -9.50 4.08 -8.42
N ASN A 330 -8.24 3.65 -8.44
CA ASN A 330 -7.51 3.17 -7.29
C ASN A 330 -6.07 3.68 -7.24
N ALA A 331 -5.47 3.57 -6.05
CA ALA A 331 -4.07 3.89 -5.83
C ALA A 331 -3.46 3.15 -4.65
N ALA A 332 -2.12 3.06 -4.65
CA ALA A 332 -1.32 2.48 -3.59
C ALA A 332 0.00 3.25 -3.42
N ILE A 333 0.42 3.45 -2.17
CA ILE A 333 1.73 4.05 -1.86
C ILE A 333 2.87 3.14 -2.35
N GLY A 334 3.95 3.75 -2.81
CA GLY A 334 5.17 3.03 -3.15
C GLY A 334 5.87 2.49 -1.89
N VAL A 335 6.49 1.32 -2.00
CA VAL A 335 7.29 0.70 -0.92
C VAL A 335 8.66 0.32 -1.46
N LEU A 336 9.72 0.90 -0.87
CA LEU A 336 11.08 0.58 -1.26
C LEU A 336 11.44 -0.83 -0.76
N PRO A 337 12.01 -1.71 -1.59
CA PRO A 337 12.47 -3.01 -1.13
C PRO A 337 13.54 -2.92 -0.04
N ASN A 338 13.35 -3.61 1.09
CA ASN A 338 14.34 -3.66 2.18
C ASN A 338 15.50 -4.59 1.80
N GLN A 339 16.70 -4.03 1.63
CA GLN A 339 17.88 -4.78 1.22
C GLN A 339 18.77 -5.20 2.38
N ASN A 340 18.40 -4.88 3.63
CA ASN A 340 19.22 -5.11 4.80
C ASN A 340 19.76 -6.54 4.84
N SER A 341 21.06 -6.72 4.99
CA SER A 341 21.64 -8.07 5.13
C SER A 341 21.30 -8.74 6.47
N TRP A 342 20.67 -8.00 7.39
CA TRP A 342 20.23 -8.42 8.73
C TRP A 342 18.71 -8.24 8.89
N GLY A 343 18.11 -8.92 9.87
CA GLY A 343 16.68 -8.78 10.17
C GLY A 343 15.73 -9.56 9.23
N LEU A 344 14.45 -9.18 9.21
CA LEU A 344 13.44 -9.89 8.39
C LEU A 344 13.37 -9.40 6.94
N GLN A 345 14.02 -8.30 6.58
CA GLN A 345 14.03 -7.75 5.21
C GLN A 345 12.63 -7.52 4.61
N ASN A 346 11.61 -7.29 5.46
CA ASN A 346 10.29 -6.91 5.00
C ASN A 346 10.37 -5.51 4.39
N SER A 347 9.85 -5.35 3.19
CA SER A 347 9.71 -4.05 2.54
C SER A 347 8.59 -3.29 3.23
N VAL A 348 8.91 -2.25 3.98
CA VAL A 348 8.00 -1.51 4.85
C VAL A 348 8.03 -0.01 4.57
N THR A 349 6.91 0.66 4.81
CA THR A 349 6.84 2.13 4.73
C THR A 349 5.92 2.70 5.80
N THR A 350 6.29 3.87 6.33
CA THR A 350 5.40 4.68 7.17
C THR A 350 4.65 5.74 6.37
N ASN A 351 5.04 6.00 5.11
CA ASN A 351 4.40 7.01 4.25
C ASN A 351 2.99 6.56 3.83
N ARG A 352 2.09 7.51 3.66
CA ARG A 352 0.66 7.29 3.38
C ARG A 352 0.18 8.16 2.23
N LEU A 353 -0.90 7.74 1.59
CA LEU A 353 -1.64 8.59 0.66
C LEU A 353 -2.37 9.67 1.47
N SER A 354 -2.14 10.94 1.16
CA SER A 354 -2.77 12.05 1.89
C SER A 354 -4.11 12.42 1.29
N HIS A 355 -4.11 12.82 0.03
CA HIS A 355 -5.30 13.35 -0.65
C HIS A 355 -5.15 13.32 -2.18
N ILE A 356 -6.28 13.52 -2.85
CA ILE A 356 -6.33 13.76 -4.28
C ILE A 356 -6.24 15.27 -4.55
N GLU A 357 -5.45 15.66 -5.53
CA GLU A 357 -5.45 17.02 -6.08
C GLU A 357 -6.01 17.03 -7.49
N PHE A 358 -6.73 18.09 -7.82
CA PHE A 358 -7.20 18.32 -9.18
C PHE A 358 -7.11 19.79 -9.59
N ARG A 359 -6.90 20.06 -10.88
CA ARG A 359 -6.89 21.43 -11.43
C ARG A 359 -7.62 21.51 -12.76
N LEU A 360 -8.25 22.65 -13.03
CA LEU A 360 -8.95 22.97 -14.27
C LEU A 360 -8.07 23.80 -15.19
N ASP A 361 -7.95 23.42 -16.47
CA ASP A 361 -7.32 24.19 -17.55
C ASP A 361 -5.92 24.75 -17.21
N GLY A 362 -5.09 23.94 -16.52
CA GLY A 362 -3.75 24.36 -16.08
C GLY A 362 -3.74 25.41 -14.97
N GLY A 363 -4.86 25.57 -14.25
CA GLY A 363 -5.02 26.47 -13.12
C GLY A 363 -4.28 26.03 -11.85
N GLN A 364 -4.73 26.54 -10.70
CA GLN A 364 -4.18 26.13 -9.41
C GLN A 364 -4.72 24.75 -9.01
N TRP A 365 -3.88 23.94 -8.35
CA TRP A 365 -4.30 22.70 -7.72
C TRP A 365 -5.29 22.99 -6.58
N LEU A 366 -6.37 22.22 -6.56
CA LEU A 366 -7.37 22.19 -5.50
C LEU A 366 -7.30 20.84 -4.79
N THR A 367 -7.41 20.87 -3.47
CA THR A 367 -7.49 19.68 -2.62
C THR A 367 -8.88 19.05 -2.73
N GLY A 368 -8.91 17.77 -3.08
CA GLY A 368 -10.09 16.91 -3.16
C GLY A 368 -10.26 16.03 -1.91
N PRO A 369 -10.77 14.79 -2.08
CA PRO A 369 -10.92 13.84 -0.99
C PRO A 369 -9.61 13.57 -0.24
N ALA A 370 -9.70 13.50 1.10
CA ALA A 370 -8.64 12.98 1.95
C ALA A 370 -8.70 11.45 2.01
N ILE A 371 -7.55 10.81 2.08
CA ILE A 371 -7.39 9.35 2.05
C ILE A 371 -6.84 8.85 3.40
N ASP A 372 -5.65 9.31 3.79
CA ASP A 372 -4.93 8.89 5.00
C ASP A 372 -4.85 7.36 5.17
N ASP A 373 -4.40 6.68 4.11
CA ASP A 373 -4.27 5.22 4.05
C ASP A 373 -3.13 4.83 3.09
N TYR A 374 -2.69 3.57 3.14
CA TYR A 374 -1.67 3.03 2.24
C TYR A 374 -2.22 2.71 0.83
N THR A 375 -3.52 2.42 0.74
CA THR A 375 -4.23 2.12 -0.50
C THR A 375 -5.60 2.78 -0.50
N ALA A 376 -6.10 3.17 -1.67
CA ALA A 376 -7.42 3.77 -1.78
C ALA A 376 -8.14 3.40 -3.07
N ASP A 377 -9.40 3.00 -2.94
CA ASP A 377 -10.38 3.07 -4.02
C ASP A 377 -11.17 4.37 -3.86
N PHE A 378 -11.34 5.12 -4.95
CA PHE A 378 -12.04 6.41 -4.92
C PHE A 378 -13.02 6.55 -6.08
N ASP A 379 -14.16 7.18 -5.78
CA ASP A 379 -15.16 7.59 -6.75
C ASP A 379 -15.74 8.94 -6.30
N PHE A 380 -15.54 9.98 -7.11
CA PHE A 380 -15.97 11.33 -6.76
C PHE A 380 -16.36 12.15 -7.98
N LEU A 381 -17.11 13.22 -7.73
CA LEU A 381 -17.63 14.12 -8.74
C LEU A 381 -16.94 15.48 -8.66
N ILE A 382 -16.64 16.06 -9.82
CA ILE A 382 -16.16 17.44 -9.95
C ILE A 382 -17.19 18.24 -10.75
N GLN A 383 -17.81 19.22 -10.10
CA GLN A 383 -18.71 20.20 -10.70
C GLN A 383 -17.90 21.25 -11.46
N LEU A 384 -18.13 21.32 -12.77
CA LEU A 384 -17.50 22.31 -13.65
C LEU A 384 -18.19 23.68 -13.55
N PRO A 385 -17.45 24.79 -13.73
CA PRO A 385 -17.97 26.14 -13.55
C PRO A 385 -18.98 26.54 -14.62
N ASP A 386 -18.81 26.01 -15.83
CA ASP A 386 -19.73 26.16 -16.94
C ASP A 386 -19.64 24.94 -17.86
N SER A 387 -20.44 24.94 -18.94
CA SER A 387 -20.55 23.83 -19.88
C SER A 387 -19.57 23.94 -21.06
N SER A 388 -18.57 24.82 -20.99
CA SER A 388 -17.54 24.90 -22.03
C SER A 388 -16.58 23.72 -21.94
N PRO A 389 -15.87 23.37 -23.02
CA PRO A 389 -14.91 22.30 -22.96
C PRO A 389 -13.77 22.62 -21.99
N HIS A 390 -13.47 21.67 -21.11
CA HIS A 390 -12.45 21.79 -20.08
C HIS A 390 -11.55 20.56 -20.05
N ASP A 391 -10.30 20.78 -19.66
CA ASP A 391 -9.35 19.73 -19.30
C ASP A 391 -9.10 19.78 -17.78
N ILE A 392 -9.14 18.62 -17.14
CA ILE A 392 -8.94 18.44 -15.70
C ILE A 392 -7.76 17.50 -15.49
N GLU A 393 -6.77 17.95 -14.73
CA GLU A 393 -5.70 17.09 -14.29
C GLU A 393 -6.01 16.59 -12.89
N VAL A 394 -5.86 15.29 -12.65
CA VAL A 394 -6.09 14.66 -11.35
C VAL A 394 -4.86 13.84 -10.97
N ARG A 395 -4.38 13.99 -9.73
CA ARG A 395 -3.25 13.23 -9.20
C ARG A 395 -3.45 12.93 -7.72
N ILE A 396 -2.67 12.00 -7.20
CA ILE A 396 -2.60 11.71 -5.77
C ILE A 396 -1.31 12.26 -5.19
N VAL A 397 -1.39 12.69 -3.94
CA VAL A 397 -0.29 13.25 -3.18
C VAL A 397 -0.11 12.43 -1.90
N ASP A 398 1.14 12.15 -1.56
CA ASP A 398 1.50 11.48 -0.32
C ASP A 398 1.44 12.41 0.91
N GLU A 399 1.77 11.88 2.08
CA GLU A 399 1.75 12.62 3.33
C GLU A 399 2.85 13.69 3.42
N THR A 400 3.98 13.49 2.71
CA THR A 400 5.04 14.50 2.63
C THR A 400 4.60 15.72 1.80
N GLY A 401 3.67 15.53 0.86
CA GLY A 401 3.24 16.58 -0.07
C GLY A 401 4.18 16.76 -1.27
N HIS A 402 5.18 15.90 -1.40
CA HIS A 402 6.21 16.00 -2.43
C HIS A 402 6.16 14.86 -3.44
N ILE A 403 5.71 13.67 -3.03
CA ILE A 403 5.54 12.54 -3.93
C ILE A 403 4.15 12.61 -4.55
N HIS A 404 4.14 12.60 -5.88
CA HIS A 404 2.92 12.67 -6.67
C HIS A 404 2.81 11.45 -7.57
N SER A 405 1.58 10.94 -7.73
CA SER A 405 1.32 9.99 -8.80
C SER A 405 1.48 10.66 -10.17
N GLN A 406 1.55 9.83 -11.21
CA GLN A 406 1.20 10.29 -12.56
C GLN A 406 -0.21 10.91 -12.58
N SER A 407 -0.43 11.86 -13.50
CA SER A 407 -1.71 12.55 -13.61
C SER A 407 -2.65 11.84 -14.59
N LEU A 408 -3.92 11.73 -14.23
CA LEU A 408 -5.00 11.54 -15.19
C LEU A 408 -5.29 12.89 -15.87
N LEU A 409 -5.22 12.92 -17.21
CA LEU A 409 -5.66 14.06 -18.02
C LEU A 409 -7.09 13.80 -18.50
N ALA A 410 -8.08 14.25 -17.73
CA ALA A 410 -9.50 14.11 -18.04
C ALA A 410 -9.98 15.27 -18.93
N SER A 411 -10.87 15.01 -19.87
CA SER A 411 -11.43 16.01 -20.77
C SER A 411 -12.95 15.87 -20.88
N THR A 412 -13.67 16.98 -20.96
CA THR A 412 -15.13 16.94 -21.23
C THR A 412 -15.48 16.42 -22.63
N ALA A 413 -14.49 16.31 -23.52
CA ALA A 413 -14.66 15.91 -24.90
C ALA A 413 -14.45 14.41 -25.14
N HIS A 414 -13.94 13.67 -24.14
CA HIS A 414 -13.61 12.24 -24.27
C HIS A 414 -13.87 11.51 -22.96
N ILE A 415 -13.79 10.17 -23.01
CA ILE A 415 -13.56 9.36 -21.82
C ILE A 415 -12.05 9.14 -21.74
N ASP A 416 -11.48 9.35 -20.55
CA ASP A 416 -10.04 9.28 -20.33
C ASP A 416 -9.71 8.21 -19.28
N SER A 417 -8.50 7.66 -19.39
CA SER A 417 -7.88 6.79 -18.40
C SER A 417 -6.44 7.23 -18.18
N THR A 418 -5.85 6.84 -17.05
CA THR A 418 -4.43 7.09 -16.79
C THR A 418 -3.59 6.51 -17.93
N ASP A 419 -2.62 7.29 -18.40
CA ASP A 419 -1.73 6.89 -19.49
C ASP A 419 -0.84 5.72 -19.06
N VAL A 420 -0.57 4.82 -19.99
CA VAL A 420 0.31 3.65 -19.80
C VAL A 420 1.23 3.51 -20.99
N HIS A 421 2.39 2.87 -20.81
CA HIS A 421 3.18 2.40 -21.95
C HIS A 421 2.41 1.28 -22.67
N GLY A 422 1.67 1.65 -23.72
CA GLY A 422 0.77 0.72 -24.41
C GLY A 422 -0.40 1.43 -25.12
N PHE A 423 -1.61 0.90 -24.93
CA PHE A 423 -2.82 1.38 -25.58
C PHE A 423 -3.86 1.81 -24.57
N THR A 424 -4.47 2.98 -24.78
CA THR A 424 -5.60 3.47 -23.98
C THR A 424 -6.77 3.79 -24.90
N GLY A 425 -7.98 3.88 -24.34
CA GLY A 425 -9.12 4.22 -25.15
C GLY A 425 -10.45 3.96 -24.48
N TYR A 426 -11.51 4.05 -25.27
CA TYR A 426 -12.86 3.81 -24.80
C TYR A 426 -13.81 3.32 -25.90
N ILE A 427 -14.90 2.69 -25.48
CA ILE A 427 -16.00 2.22 -26.32
C ILE A 427 -17.29 2.84 -25.78
N THR A 428 -18.04 3.55 -26.61
CA THR A 428 -19.33 4.17 -26.24
C THR A 428 -20.49 3.64 -27.08
N TYR A 429 -21.69 3.78 -26.53
CA TYR A 429 -22.93 3.64 -27.27
C TYR A 429 -23.20 4.89 -28.10
N ASP A 430 -23.22 4.72 -29.42
CA ASP A 430 -23.55 5.76 -30.38
C ASP A 430 -25.08 5.90 -30.49
N GLN A 431 -25.65 6.74 -29.61
CA GLN A 431 -27.10 6.91 -29.54
C GLN A 431 -27.69 7.60 -30.79
N ASN A 432 -26.89 8.40 -31.49
CA ASN A 432 -27.35 9.21 -32.61
C ASN A 432 -26.92 8.66 -33.99
N ASP A 433 -26.13 7.58 -33.99
CA ASP A 433 -25.58 6.85 -35.15
C ASP A 433 -24.75 7.76 -36.08
N ASP A 434 -24.01 8.72 -35.51
CA ASP A 434 -23.15 9.65 -36.25
C ASP A 434 -21.68 9.20 -36.36
N GLY A 435 -21.31 8.14 -35.62
CA GLY A 435 -19.98 7.53 -35.59
C GLY A 435 -18.93 8.35 -34.84
N ILE A 436 -19.34 9.33 -34.02
CA ILE A 436 -18.46 10.23 -33.28
C ILE A 436 -18.92 10.30 -31.82
N PHE A 437 -18.00 10.10 -30.88
CA PHE A 437 -18.32 10.31 -29.47
C PHE A 437 -18.89 11.72 -29.21
N ASN A 438 -20.10 11.75 -28.67
CA ASN A 438 -20.74 12.96 -28.16
C ASN A 438 -20.68 12.96 -26.63
N ALA A 439 -20.42 14.13 -26.03
CA ALA A 439 -20.45 14.27 -24.57
C ALA A 439 -21.78 13.76 -23.98
N GLY A 440 -21.71 12.91 -22.96
CA GLY A 440 -22.86 12.26 -22.34
C GLY A 440 -23.26 10.90 -22.92
N GLU A 441 -22.60 10.42 -23.98
CA GLU A 441 -22.77 9.04 -24.43
C GLU A 441 -22.32 8.04 -23.38
N GLN A 442 -23.11 6.97 -23.23
CA GLN A 442 -22.84 5.91 -22.27
C GLN A 442 -21.65 5.06 -22.71
N GLY A 443 -20.69 4.87 -21.80
CA GLY A 443 -19.61 3.91 -21.98
C GLY A 443 -20.08 2.47 -21.93
N LEU A 444 -19.48 1.60 -22.75
CA LEU A 444 -19.81 0.18 -22.83
C LEU A 444 -18.83 -0.68 -22.04
N ALA A 445 -19.24 -1.11 -20.84
CA ALA A 445 -18.47 -1.97 -19.96
C ALA A 445 -18.44 -3.44 -20.41
N GLY A 446 -17.40 -4.18 -20.05
CA GLY A 446 -17.31 -5.62 -20.30
C GLY A 446 -16.87 -6.01 -21.72
N TRP A 447 -16.54 -5.04 -22.57
CA TRP A 447 -16.05 -5.29 -23.92
C TRP A 447 -14.57 -5.68 -23.89
N THR A 448 -14.21 -6.69 -24.69
CA THR A 448 -12.83 -7.14 -24.79
C THR A 448 -12.11 -6.40 -25.92
N VAL A 449 -10.95 -5.84 -25.61
CA VAL A 449 -10.03 -5.24 -26.57
C VAL A 449 -8.81 -6.16 -26.70
N GLU A 450 -8.44 -6.55 -27.93
CA GLU A 450 -7.35 -7.47 -28.25
C GLU A 450 -6.35 -6.82 -29.23
N VAL A 451 -5.05 -6.96 -28.96
CA VAL A 451 -3.98 -6.55 -29.89
C VAL A 451 -3.75 -7.64 -30.93
N VAL A 452 -3.91 -7.29 -32.21
CA VAL A 452 -3.66 -8.18 -33.35
C VAL A 452 -2.66 -7.55 -34.32
N ASP A 453 -1.97 -8.38 -35.12
CA ASP A 453 -1.08 -7.88 -36.17
C ASP A 453 -1.88 -7.27 -37.35
N LEU A 454 -1.15 -6.69 -38.31
CA LEU A 454 -1.71 -6.17 -39.55
C LEU A 454 -2.40 -7.24 -40.43
N ALA A 455 -2.23 -8.54 -40.13
CA ALA A 455 -2.90 -9.65 -40.80
C ALA A 455 -4.11 -10.19 -40.01
N GLY A 456 -4.28 -9.81 -38.75
CA GLY A 456 -5.42 -10.13 -37.88
C GLY A 456 -5.15 -11.27 -36.91
N ASN A 457 -3.89 -11.67 -36.74
CA ASN A 457 -3.50 -12.70 -35.78
C ASN A 457 -3.22 -12.05 -34.41
N PRO A 458 -3.70 -12.64 -33.30
CA PRO A 458 -3.38 -12.16 -31.95
C PRO A 458 -1.87 -12.00 -31.71
N GLN A 459 -1.47 -10.90 -31.09
CA GLN A 459 -0.08 -10.63 -30.70
C GLN A 459 0.15 -11.02 -29.25
N VAL A 460 0.23 -12.33 -29.02
CA VAL A 460 0.52 -12.88 -27.70
C VAL A 460 1.99 -12.62 -27.36
N THR A 461 2.22 -11.67 -26.46
CA THR A 461 3.54 -11.31 -25.92
C THR A 461 3.79 -11.93 -24.55
N GLN A 462 2.74 -12.36 -23.87
CA GLN A 462 2.81 -13.07 -22.61
C GLN A 462 3.27 -14.51 -22.82
N THR A 463 4.30 -14.90 -22.09
CA THR A 463 4.76 -16.29 -22.01
C THR A 463 4.26 -16.91 -20.73
N ILE A 464 3.46 -17.98 -20.85
CA ILE A 464 2.96 -18.77 -19.72
C ILE A 464 3.74 -20.08 -19.70
N ILE A 465 4.36 -20.38 -18.55
CA ILE A 465 5.09 -21.61 -18.30
C ILE A 465 4.41 -22.32 -17.14
N GLU A 466 3.51 -23.23 -17.50
CA GLU A 466 2.78 -24.08 -16.58
C GLU A 466 3.44 -25.48 -16.54
N PRO A 467 4.08 -25.91 -15.43
CA PRO A 467 4.67 -27.23 -15.29
C PRO A 467 3.77 -28.40 -15.70
N ASP A 468 2.44 -28.30 -15.54
CA ASP A 468 1.50 -29.35 -15.95
C ASP A 468 1.40 -29.56 -17.47
N ASP A 469 1.73 -28.55 -18.28
CA ASP A 469 1.77 -28.64 -19.75
C ASP A 469 2.96 -29.47 -20.28
N TYR A 470 3.94 -29.78 -19.42
CA TYR A 470 5.15 -30.51 -19.77
C TYR A 470 5.16 -31.92 -19.20
N SER A 471 5.84 -32.85 -19.88
CA SER A 471 5.92 -34.24 -19.41
C SER A 471 6.58 -34.35 -18.03
N HIS A 472 6.19 -35.35 -17.23
CA HIS A 472 6.84 -35.62 -15.95
C HIS A 472 8.36 -35.84 -16.13
N GLY A 473 9.15 -35.01 -15.46
CA GLY A 473 10.61 -35.06 -15.50
C GLY A 473 11.23 -34.35 -16.70
N GLU A 474 10.44 -33.59 -17.47
CA GLU A 474 10.95 -32.69 -18.51
C GLU A 474 11.88 -31.66 -17.87
N ILE A 475 13.07 -31.48 -18.46
CA ILE A 475 14.06 -30.50 -18.02
C ILE A 475 14.05 -29.35 -19.04
N PHE A 476 13.96 -28.12 -18.55
CA PHE A 476 13.88 -26.92 -19.36
C PHE A 476 15.27 -26.48 -19.85
N TYR A 477 15.82 -27.20 -20.83
CA TYR A 477 17.16 -26.91 -21.38
C TYR A 477 17.19 -25.69 -22.31
N ASP A 478 16.14 -25.51 -23.09
CA ASP A 478 16.03 -24.46 -24.09
C ASP A 478 15.06 -23.36 -23.62
N PRO A 479 15.24 -22.10 -24.05
CA PRO A 479 14.32 -21.03 -23.72
C PRO A 479 12.89 -21.32 -24.20
N ILE A 480 11.91 -21.06 -23.33
CA ILE A 480 10.47 -21.19 -23.62
C ILE A 480 9.93 -19.80 -23.87
N GLY A 481 9.53 -19.48 -25.10
CA GLY A 481 9.02 -18.14 -25.41
C GLY A 481 10.03 -17.01 -25.15
N GLY A 482 11.34 -17.29 -25.18
CA GLY A 482 12.39 -16.34 -24.83
C GLY A 482 12.67 -16.23 -23.32
N VAL A 483 12.13 -17.13 -22.51
CA VAL A 483 12.38 -17.23 -21.07
C VAL A 483 13.29 -18.41 -20.78
N THR A 484 14.40 -18.18 -20.09
CA THR A 484 15.34 -19.21 -19.64
C THR A 484 15.21 -19.40 -18.13
N LEU A 485 15.00 -20.64 -17.69
CA LEU A 485 14.88 -20.99 -16.28
C LEU A 485 16.16 -21.65 -15.78
N THR A 486 16.72 -21.15 -14.70
CA THR A 486 17.91 -21.70 -14.07
C THR A 486 17.79 -21.71 -12.55
N ALA A 487 18.26 -22.78 -11.91
CA ALA A 487 18.39 -22.83 -10.46
C ALA A 487 19.76 -22.28 -10.03
N GLU A 488 19.77 -21.37 -9.05
CA GLU A 488 20.98 -20.82 -8.45
C GLU A 488 20.92 -20.77 -6.91
N GLY A 489 22.03 -20.43 -6.27
CA GLY A 489 22.15 -20.39 -4.81
C GLY A 489 23.12 -21.44 -4.24
N SER A 490 23.47 -21.27 -2.97
CA SER A 490 24.54 -22.03 -2.31
C SER A 490 24.23 -23.52 -2.09
N GLU A 491 22.96 -23.93 -2.16
CA GLU A 491 22.53 -25.34 -2.07
C GLU A 491 22.32 -26.00 -3.44
N ILE A 492 22.46 -25.25 -4.53
CA ILE A 492 22.45 -25.81 -5.88
C ILE A 492 23.82 -26.42 -6.18
N ALA A 493 23.83 -27.69 -6.59
CA ALA A 493 25.08 -28.39 -6.84
C ALA A 493 25.82 -27.75 -8.03
N PRO A 494 27.14 -27.49 -7.94
CA PRO A 494 27.89 -26.90 -9.05
C PRO A 494 27.72 -27.69 -10.35
N GLY A 495 27.29 -27.00 -11.40
CA GLY A 495 27.01 -27.61 -12.71
C GLY A 495 25.62 -28.24 -12.87
N PHE A 496 24.71 -28.06 -11.89
CA PHE A 496 23.33 -28.54 -11.93
C PHE A 496 22.33 -27.38 -11.76
N ALA A 497 22.33 -26.45 -12.72
CA ALA A 497 21.38 -25.32 -12.75
C ALA A 497 20.03 -25.68 -13.40
N ASP A 498 19.79 -26.96 -13.67
CA ASP A 498 18.61 -27.43 -14.40
C ASP A 498 17.33 -27.24 -13.59
N VAL A 499 16.28 -26.73 -14.25
CA VAL A 499 14.91 -26.65 -13.72
C VAL A 499 14.04 -27.67 -14.45
N ALA A 500 13.14 -28.35 -13.73
CA ALA A 500 12.30 -29.40 -14.29
C ALA A 500 10.83 -29.31 -13.86
N ALA A 501 9.94 -29.80 -14.72
CA ALA A 501 8.53 -30.03 -14.39
C ALA A 501 8.34 -31.44 -13.80
N ARG A 502 7.89 -31.54 -12.54
CA ARG A 502 7.67 -32.83 -11.86
C ARG A 502 6.45 -32.75 -10.95
N ASN A 503 5.90 -33.90 -10.60
CA ASN A 503 4.71 -33.96 -9.73
C ASN A 503 5.05 -33.36 -8.37
N SER A 504 4.27 -32.40 -7.91
CA SER A 504 4.50 -31.68 -6.65
C SER A 504 3.26 -31.79 -5.76
N SER A 505 3.46 -31.85 -4.44
CA SER A 505 2.40 -31.56 -3.47
C SER A 505 2.25 -30.07 -3.18
N LEU A 506 3.19 -29.27 -3.67
CA LEU A 506 3.23 -27.80 -3.61
C LEU A 506 3.04 -27.30 -5.04
N ALA A 507 1.83 -27.41 -5.55
CA ALA A 507 1.43 -26.98 -6.89
C ALA A 507 0.14 -26.17 -6.73
N SER A 508 0.13 -24.93 -7.22
CA SER A 508 -1.05 -24.06 -7.18
C SER A 508 -2.03 -24.43 -8.28
N THR A 509 -1.52 -24.98 -9.38
CA THR A 509 -2.26 -25.46 -10.54
C THR A 509 -1.98 -26.95 -10.77
N GLY A 510 -2.98 -27.67 -11.28
CA GLY A 510 -2.84 -29.07 -11.68
C GLY A 510 -2.20 -30.01 -10.63
N SER A 511 -1.04 -30.57 -10.96
CA SER A 511 -0.35 -31.61 -10.20
C SER A 511 1.19 -31.55 -10.27
N ARG A 512 1.76 -30.59 -10.99
CA ARG A 512 3.19 -30.43 -11.19
C ARG A 512 3.65 -29.04 -10.74
N GLY A 513 4.92 -28.93 -10.40
CA GLY A 513 5.54 -27.65 -10.05
C GLY A 513 6.99 -27.60 -10.53
N PHE A 514 7.64 -26.46 -10.32
CA PHE A 514 9.06 -26.27 -10.65
C PHE A 514 9.98 -26.97 -9.65
N TYR A 515 10.95 -27.72 -10.15
CA TYR A 515 11.95 -28.43 -9.35
C TYR A 515 13.37 -27.99 -9.65
N ASN A 516 14.22 -27.93 -8.62
CA ASN A 516 15.68 -27.78 -8.71
C ASN A 516 16.41 -29.08 -8.35
N TYR A 517 17.71 -29.15 -8.66
CA TYR A 517 18.58 -30.25 -8.26
C TYR A 517 19.50 -29.84 -7.09
N SER A 518 19.15 -30.26 -5.88
CA SER A 518 19.85 -29.93 -4.64
C SER A 518 20.04 -31.18 -3.76
N GLY A 519 21.13 -31.23 -3.00
CA GLY A 519 21.43 -32.38 -2.11
C GLY A 519 21.57 -33.74 -2.81
N GLY A 520 21.82 -33.76 -4.13
CA GLY A 520 21.90 -34.99 -4.92
C GLY A 520 20.53 -35.56 -5.36
N SER A 521 19.45 -34.80 -5.21
CA SER A 521 18.09 -35.17 -5.59
C SER A 521 17.33 -34.01 -6.21
N TRP A 522 16.20 -34.31 -6.86
CA TRP A 522 15.26 -33.30 -7.30
C TRP A 522 14.40 -32.83 -6.12
N SER A 523 14.31 -31.53 -5.93
CA SER A 523 13.58 -30.83 -4.86
C SER A 523 12.53 -29.89 -5.45
N ASN A 524 11.32 -29.88 -4.90
CA ASN A 524 10.25 -28.92 -5.25
C ASN A 524 10.28 -27.64 -4.41
N VAL A 525 11.17 -27.57 -3.42
CA VAL A 525 11.27 -26.40 -2.55
C VAL A 525 12.35 -25.43 -3.01
N TRP A 526 12.02 -24.14 -2.90
CA TRP A 526 12.83 -22.99 -3.25
C TRP A 526 13.02 -22.10 -2.01
N SER A 527 14.19 -21.48 -1.90
CA SER A 527 14.60 -20.67 -0.75
C SER A 527 15.71 -19.70 -1.13
N GLU A 528 16.15 -18.87 -0.20
CA GLU A 528 17.35 -18.03 -0.33
C GLU A 528 18.60 -18.77 -0.82
N LYS A 529 18.71 -20.07 -0.53
CA LYS A 529 19.84 -20.91 -0.98
C LYS A 529 19.53 -21.73 -2.24
N ARG A 530 18.27 -21.73 -2.69
CA ARG A 530 17.75 -22.45 -3.86
C ARG A 530 16.77 -21.53 -4.60
N GLN A 531 17.32 -20.70 -5.46
CA GLN A 531 16.60 -19.61 -6.12
C GLN A 531 16.26 -19.99 -7.56
N LEU A 532 15.06 -19.63 -8.02
CA LEU A 532 14.66 -19.76 -9.41
C LEU A 532 14.98 -18.44 -10.13
N LYS A 533 16.03 -18.47 -10.97
CA LYS A 533 16.35 -17.36 -11.87
C LYS A 533 15.63 -17.53 -13.20
N ILE A 534 14.96 -16.47 -13.62
CA ILE A 534 14.10 -16.39 -14.79
C ILE A 534 14.68 -15.30 -15.68
N ALA A 535 15.47 -15.66 -16.69
CA ALA A 535 16.13 -14.70 -17.59
C ALA A 535 15.33 -14.50 -18.88
N PHE A 536 15.32 -13.26 -19.39
CA PHE A 536 14.53 -12.88 -20.55
C PHE A 536 15.41 -12.51 -21.75
N ASP A 537 15.06 -13.00 -22.94
CA ASP A 537 15.74 -12.63 -24.20
C ASP A 537 15.52 -11.15 -24.55
N ASN A 538 14.36 -10.61 -24.18
CA ASN A 538 14.01 -9.20 -24.30
C ASN A 538 13.52 -8.70 -22.93
N PRO A 539 13.81 -7.44 -22.57
CA PRO A 539 13.30 -6.86 -21.34
C PRO A 539 11.77 -6.94 -21.24
N VAL A 540 11.26 -7.14 -20.03
CA VAL A 540 9.82 -7.23 -19.73
C VAL A 540 9.44 -6.25 -18.63
N SER A 541 8.17 -5.87 -18.57
CA SER A 541 7.66 -4.99 -17.50
C SER A 541 6.84 -5.74 -16.44
N ARG A 542 6.57 -7.04 -16.64
CA ARG A 542 5.72 -7.81 -15.75
C ARG A 542 6.17 -9.25 -15.59
N VAL A 543 6.22 -9.72 -14.36
CA VAL A 543 6.39 -11.14 -14.02
C VAL A 543 5.41 -11.49 -12.91
N ALA A 544 4.78 -12.65 -13.03
CA ALA A 544 3.96 -13.24 -11.99
C ALA A 544 4.31 -14.72 -11.80
N ILE A 545 4.32 -15.19 -10.55
CA ILE A 545 4.56 -16.60 -10.22
C ILE A 545 3.90 -16.91 -8.88
N ASP A 546 3.38 -18.13 -8.71
CA ASP A 546 2.77 -18.54 -7.46
C ASP A 546 3.83 -19.06 -6.48
N ALA A 547 3.77 -18.57 -5.24
CA ALA A 547 4.48 -19.15 -4.11
C ALA A 547 3.51 -19.98 -3.26
N PHE A 548 3.83 -21.25 -3.05
CA PHE A 548 3.01 -22.20 -2.30
C PHE A 548 3.69 -22.55 -0.97
N ALA A 549 2.97 -22.36 0.15
CA ALA A 549 3.49 -22.62 1.49
C ALA A 549 3.44 -24.12 1.85
N GLU A 550 4.59 -24.67 2.27
CA GLU A 550 4.66 -26.04 2.80
C GLU A 550 4.25 -26.06 4.28
N VAL A 551 4.67 -25.05 5.04
CA VAL A 551 4.40 -24.89 6.47
C VAL A 551 3.85 -23.49 6.79
N ASP A 552 3.24 -23.35 7.96
CA ASP A 552 2.74 -22.06 8.42
C ASP A 552 3.90 -21.06 8.57
N GLY A 553 3.74 -19.88 7.99
CA GLY A 553 4.70 -18.80 8.05
C GLY A 553 5.71 -18.78 6.90
N ASP A 554 5.61 -19.66 5.90
CA ASP A 554 6.41 -19.55 4.69
C ASP A 554 6.10 -18.24 3.94
N VAL A 555 7.15 -17.61 3.43
CA VAL A 555 7.09 -16.33 2.71
C VAL A 555 7.78 -16.48 1.36
N GLY A 556 7.12 -16.05 0.30
CA GLY A 556 7.67 -15.98 -1.05
C GLY A 556 8.18 -14.58 -1.39
N ILE A 557 9.25 -14.52 -2.20
CA ILE A 557 9.77 -13.29 -2.79
C ILE A 557 9.88 -13.46 -4.31
N LEU A 558 9.46 -12.42 -5.03
CA LEU A 558 9.73 -12.20 -6.45
C LEU A 558 10.43 -10.86 -6.63
N GLU A 559 11.56 -10.85 -7.32
CA GLU A 559 12.34 -9.64 -7.60
C GLU A 559 12.64 -9.52 -9.09
N LEU A 560 12.61 -8.29 -9.62
CA LEU A 560 12.97 -7.96 -11.00
C LEU A 560 14.25 -7.14 -11.01
N TYR A 561 15.15 -7.46 -11.94
CA TYR A 561 16.45 -6.82 -12.06
C TYR A 561 16.70 -6.35 -13.49
N ASP A 562 17.40 -5.22 -13.63
CA ASP A 562 17.92 -4.77 -14.92
C ASP A 562 19.18 -5.56 -15.36
N SER A 563 19.76 -5.17 -16.49
CA SER A 563 20.98 -5.82 -17.01
C SER A 563 22.27 -5.50 -16.25
N GLN A 564 22.19 -4.63 -15.25
CA GLN A 564 23.28 -4.16 -14.39
C GLN A 564 23.14 -4.72 -12.96
N ASP A 565 22.22 -5.65 -12.75
CA ASP A 565 21.88 -6.26 -11.45
C ASP A 565 21.28 -5.25 -10.44
N ASN A 566 20.72 -4.13 -10.91
CA ASN A 566 19.95 -3.23 -10.06
C ASN A 566 18.54 -3.77 -9.85
N LEU A 567 18.06 -3.75 -8.60
CA LEU A 567 16.71 -4.16 -8.25
C LEU A 567 15.69 -3.10 -8.71
N LEU A 568 14.78 -3.49 -9.61
CA LEU A 568 13.73 -2.62 -10.15
C LEU A 568 12.43 -2.69 -9.35
N GLY A 569 12.15 -3.84 -8.74
CA GLY A 569 10.93 -4.04 -7.96
C GLY A 569 10.95 -5.39 -7.24
N ARG A 570 10.23 -5.45 -6.11
CA ARG A 570 10.08 -6.65 -5.28
C ARG A 570 8.62 -6.82 -4.88
N TYR A 571 8.16 -8.07 -4.90
CA TYR A 571 6.96 -8.52 -4.20
C TYR A 571 7.37 -9.49 -3.10
N THR A 572 6.82 -9.31 -1.89
CA THR A 572 6.99 -10.21 -0.75
C THR A 572 5.61 -10.60 -0.26
N THR A 573 5.32 -11.90 -0.19
CA THR A 573 4.03 -12.38 0.33
C THR A 573 3.92 -12.07 1.82
N SER A 574 2.68 -11.97 2.32
CA SER A 574 2.49 -12.13 3.77
C SER A 574 2.87 -13.55 4.21
N PRO A 575 3.15 -13.80 5.51
CA PRO A 575 3.31 -15.15 6.02
C PRO A 575 2.08 -16.01 5.69
N MET A 576 2.27 -17.05 4.89
CA MET A 576 1.18 -17.88 4.37
C MET A 576 0.87 -19.06 5.30
N ALA A 577 -0.38 -19.52 5.30
CA ALA A 577 -0.76 -20.74 6.02
C ALA A 577 -0.36 -21.99 5.20
N ALA A 578 0.01 -23.07 5.87
CA ALA A 578 0.40 -24.33 5.21
C ALA A 578 -0.69 -24.82 4.24
N GLY A 579 -0.29 -25.15 3.01
CA GLY A 579 -1.23 -25.60 1.98
C GLY A 579 -1.96 -24.47 1.22
N THR A 580 -1.62 -23.21 1.50
CA THR A 580 -2.11 -22.05 0.73
C THR A 580 -1.03 -21.55 -0.22
N PHE A 581 -1.43 -20.74 -1.20
CA PHE A 581 -0.51 -20.10 -2.13
C PHE A 581 -0.94 -18.66 -2.38
N GLU A 582 0.01 -17.86 -2.84
CA GLU A 582 -0.19 -16.47 -3.22
C GLU A 582 0.51 -16.21 -4.56
N THR A 583 -0.16 -15.49 -5.45
CA THR A 583 0.43 -15.07 -6.73
C THR A 583 1.25 -13.81 -6.51
N MET A 584 2.57 -13.94 -6.57
CA MET A 584 3.48 -12.80 -6.51
C MET A 584 3.50 -12.11 -7.87
N VAL A 585 3.27 -10.80 -7.90
CA VAL A 585 3.27 -10.00 -9.14
C VAL A 585 4.13 -8.76 -8.97
N VAL A 586 5.08 -8.56 -9.87
CA VAL A 586 5.83 -7.29 -9.97
C VAL A 586 5.54 -6.69 -11.34
N GLU A 587 5.15 -5.42 -11.34
CA GLU A 587 4.84 -4.63 -12.53
C GLU A 587 5.65 -3.33 -12.54
N LEU A 588 6.21 -3.01 -13.71
CA LEU A 588 6.98 -1.80 -14.00
C LEU A 588 6.26 -0.99 -15.08
N ASP A 589 6.52 0.32 -15.13
CA ASP A 589 5.95 1.19 -16.17
C ASP A 589 6.55 0.95 -17.55
N LEU A 590 7.82 0.52 -17.60
CA LEU A 590 8.57 0.26 -18.81
C LEU A 590 9.17 -1.16 -18.81
N PRO A 591 9.36 -1.77 -19.99
CA PRO A 591 9.99 -3.08 -20.10
C PRO A 591 11.51 -2.96 -19.89
N GLU A 592 11.95 -2.99 -18.64
CA GLU A 592 13.35 -2.80 -18.25
C GLU A 592 13.97 -4.04 -17.60
N ALA A 593 13.15 -4.95 -17.07
CA ALA A 593 13.64 -6.12 -16.35
C ALA A 593 14.30 -7.12 -17.32
N ALA A 594 15.57 -7.43 -17.08
CA ALA A 594 16.36 -8.41 -17.84
C ALA A 594 16.25 -9.82 -17.26
N TYR A 595 16.05 -9.93 -15.93
CA TYR A 595 15.75 -11.21 -15.28
C TYR A 595 14.93 -10.99 -14.01
N ALA A 596 14.33 -12.07 -13.51
CA ALA A 596 13.67 -12.13 -12.22
C ALA A 596 14.23 -13.27 -11.35
N ILE A 597 14.11 -13.12 -10.04
CA ILE A 597 14.44 -14.16 -9.07
C ILE A 597 13.21 -14.45 -8.22
N ALA A 598 12.78 -15.71 -8.18
CA ALA A 598 11.73 -16.19 -7.29
C ALA A 598 12.30 -17.17 -6.25
N ARG A 599 11.96 -16.98 -4.97
CA ARG A 599 12.49 -17.78 -3.87
C ARG A 599 11.59 -17.76 -2.63
N GLY A 600 11.83 -18.71 -1.72
CA GLY A 600 11.37 -18.61 -0.33
C GLY A 600 12.29 -17.71 0.48
N HIS A 601 11.73 -16.95 1.43
CA HIS A 601 12.44 -15.92 2.17
C HIS A 601 12.98 -16.41 3.52
N LEU A 602 14.15 -15.94 3.93
CA LEU A 602 14.70 -16.22 5.26
C LEU A 602 14.15 -15.22 6.28
N THR A 603 13.69 -15.70 7.43
CA THR A 603 13.43 -14.82 8.57
C THR A 603 14.68 -14.77 9.47
N ASN A 604 15.37 -13.63 9.46
CA ASN A 604 16.54 -13.29 10.29
C ASN A 604 17.81 -14.11 9.97
N THR A 605 18.74 -13.47 9.27
CA THR A 605 19.99 -14.00 8.70
C THR A 605 21.05 -14.44 9.72
N ASP A 606 20.86 -14.13 11.02
CA ASP A 606 21.94 -14.20 12.01
C ASP A 606 21.85 -15.40 12.94
N ASP A 607 20.86 -16.27 12.70
CA ASP A 607 20.70 -17.51 13.48
C ASP A 607 21.09 -18.76 12.69
N PRO A 608 22.23 -19.41 13.02
CA PRO A 608 22.61 -20.68 12.44
C PRO A 608 21.66 -21.85 12.80
N ARG A 609 20.66 -21.63 13.68
CA ARG A 609 19.66 -22.62 14.13
C ARG A 609 18.27 -22.40 13.51
N ARG A 610 18.02 -21.33 12.73
CA ARG A 610 16.70 -21.06 12.15
C ARG A 610 16.42 -21.77 10.83
N ALA A 611 15.14 -22.08 10.66
CA ALA A 611 14.63 -22.83 9.51
C ALA A 611 14.59 -21.93 8.29
N ILE A 612 15.30 -22.33 7.25
CA ILE A 612 15.09 -21.83 5.89
C ILE A 612 13.60 -22.04 5.57
N HIS A 613 12.87 -20.97 5.22
CA HIS A 613 11.53 -21.14 4.67
C HIS A 613 11.62 -21.61 3.23
N TYR A 614 10.68 -22.46 2.88
CA TYR A 614 10.67 -23.18 1.64
C TYR A 614 9.32 -22.97 0.98
N VAL A 615 9.33 -22.48 -0.24
CA VAL A 615 8.11 -22.36 -1.04
C VAL A 615 8.17 -23.32 -2.22
N GLY A 616 7.02 -23.86 -2.58
CA GLY A 616 6.81 -24.38 -3.93
C GLY A 616 6.64 -23.20 -4.89
N LEU A 617 7.18 -23.33 -6.11
CA LEU A 617 6.96 -22.35 -7.17
C LEU A 617 6.20 -22.99 -8.32
N ASP A 618 5.22 -22.26 -8.87
CA ASP A 618 4.33 -22.76 -9.91
C ASP A 618 3.71 -21.62 -10.75
N ASN A 619 3.05 -21.97 -11.86
CA ASN A 619 2.24 -21.05 -12.68
C ASN A 619 2.96 -19.74 -13.06
N LEU A 620 4.10 -19.85 -13.77
CA LEU A 620 4.91 -18.69 -14.15
C LEU A 620 4.31 -17.97 -15.36
N VAL A 621 4.13 -16.66 -15.25
CA VAL A 621 3.64 -15.77 -16.31
C VAL A 621 4.59 -14.60 -16.49
N VAL A 622 5.13 -14.45 -17.70
CA VAL A 622 6.11 -13.41 -18.06
C VAL A 622 5.56 -12.52 -19.17
N GLY A 623 5.66 -11.20 -18.99
CA GLY A 623 5.18 -10.20 -19.94
C GLY A 623 3.73 -9.77 -19.71
N ARG A 624 3.35 -8.68 -20.39
CA ARG A 624 2.00 -8.09 -20.33
C ARG A 624 0.98 -8.89 -21.17
N PRO A 625 -0.29 -8.93 -20.74
CA PRO A 625 -1.36 -9.52 -21.55
C PRO A 625 -1.56 -8.71 -22.84
N HIS A 626 -2.12 -9.35 -23.87
CA HIS A 626 -2.48 -8.70 -25.14
C HIS A 626 -3.97 -8.35 -25.23
N THR A 627 -4.72 -8.53 -24.14
CA THR A 627 -6.15 -8.27 -24.03
C THR A 627 -6.50 -7.55 -22.74
N VAL A 628 -7.53 -6.69 -22.79
CA VAL A 628 -8.13 -6.01 -21.62
C VAL A 628 -9.66 -5.96 -21.77
N VAL A 629 -10.35 -5.81 -20.65
CA VAL A 629 -11.80 -5.60 -20.60
C VAL A 629 -12.10 -4.15 -20.21
N THR A 630 -13.06 -3.52 -20.87
CA THR A 630 -13.47 -2.14 -20.55
C THR A 630 -14.15 -2.05 -19.17
N ASN A 631 -13.87 -0.97 -18.45
CA ASN A 631 -14.43 -0.67 -17.13
C ASN A 631 -15.87 -0.12 -17.21
N GLU A 632 -16.43 0.32 -16.08
CA GLU A 632 -17.80 0.87 -16.00
C GLU A 632 -18.06 2.07 -16.95
N PHE A 633 -17.01 2.84 -17.29
CA PHE A 633 -17.10 3.96 -18.23
C PHE A 633 -16.83 3.54 -19.67
N GLY A 634 -16.70 2.25 -19.96
CA GLY A 634 -16.28 1.76 -21.28
C GLY A 634 -14.82 2.08 -21.61
N ALA A 635 -14.03 2.55 -20.65
CA ALA A 635 -12.63 2.91 -20.82
C ALA A 635 -11.71 1.70 -20.60
N PHE A 636 -10.53 1.72 -21.21
CA PHE A 636 -9.51 0.70 -21.01
C PHE A 636 -8.10 1.29 -21.03
N SER A 637 -7.21 0.67 -20.25
CA SER A 637 -5.76 0.83 -20.33
C SER A 637 -5.11 -0.55 -20.48
N LEU A 638 -4.36 -0.74 -21.55
CA LEU A 638 -3.67 -1.98 -21.89
C LEU A 638 -2.16 -1.71 -22.01
N PRO A 639 -1.40 -1.88 -20.91
CA PRO A 639 0.06 -1.85 -20.96
C PRO A 639 0.59 -2.93 -21.91
N PHE A 640 1.63 -2.61 -22.68
CA PHE A 640 2.15 -3.52 -23.71
C PHE A 640 3.65 -3.30 -23.93
N ASP A 641 4.44 -4.38 -23.91
CA ASP A 641 5.91 -4.29 -23.87
C ASP A 641 6.58 -4.21 -25.25
N VAL A 642 5.87 -4.58 -26.33
CA VAL A 642 6.50 -4.82 -27.63
C VAL A 642 6.17 -3.70 -28.62
N ASP A 643 7.19 -2.90 -28.93
CA ASP A 643 7.14 -1.88 -29.99
C ASP A 643 6.71 -2.47 -31.34
N GLY A 644 5.85 -1.76 -32.06
CA GLY A 644 5.38 -2.24 -33.35
C GLY A 644 4.19 -1.49 -33.92
N SER A 645 3.67 -2.01 -35.03
CA SER A 645 2.43 -1.54 -35.65
C SER A 645 1.40 -2.67 -35.60
N TYR A 646 0.25 -2.36 -35.02
CA TYR A 646 -0.78 -3.32 -34.67
C TYR A 646 -2.16 -2.83 -35.08
N ARG A 647 -3.15 -3.68 -34.85
CA ARG A 647 -4.55 -3.32 -34.86
C ARG A 647 -5.18 -3.69 -33.52
N LEU A 648 -6.11 -2.87 -33.05
CA LEU A 648 -6.96 -3.22 -31.93
C LEU A 648 -8.28 -3.77 -32.45
N LYS A 649 -8.60 -4.99 -32.00
CA LYS A 649 -9.86 -5.67 -32.28
C LYS A 649 -10.73 -5.60 -31.03
N VAL A 650 -12.01 -5.33 -31.24
CA VAL A 650 -13.00 -5.18 -30.18
C VAL A 650 -14.05 -6.28 -30.30
N THR A 651 -14.49 -6.83 -29.18
CA THR A 651 -15.42 -7.96 -29.09
C THR A 651 -16.40 -7.72 -27.94
N ALA A 652 -17.70 -7.78 -28.24
CA ALA A 652 -18.77 -7.57 -27.27
C ALA A 652 -18.86 -8.76 -26.29
N PRO A 653 -19.25 -8.54 -25.02
CA PRO A 653 -19.37 -9.61 -24.03
C PRO A 653 -20.45 -10.63 -24.40
N ASP A 654 -20.35 -11.84 -23.85
CA ASP A 654 -21.38 -12.88 -23.87
C ASP A 654 -21.91 -13.29 -25.28
N GLY A 655 -21.12 -13.04 -26.32
CA GLY A 655 -21.52 -13.33 -27.70
C GLY A 655 -22.62 -12.40 -28.24
N THR A 656 -22.80 -11.23 -27.64
CA THR A 656 -23.81 -10.23 -28.03
C THR A 656 -23.44 -9.42 -29.26
N GLU A 657 -22.30 -9.71 -29.90
CA GLU A 657 -21.78 -9.00 -31.08
C GLU A 657 -22.80 -8.86 -32.22
N VAL A 658 -23.71 -9.83 -32.37
CA VAL A 658 -24.75 -9.84 -33.40
C VAL A 658 -25.80 -8.75 -33.23
N PHE A 659 -25.91 -8.15 -32.04
CA PHE A 659 -26.87 -7.09 -31.72
C PHE A 659 -26.29 -5.69 -31.90
N PHE A 660 -25.00 -5.57 -32.23
CA PHE A 660 -24.32 -4.30 -32.43
C PHE A 660 -23.91 -4.11 -33.90
N SER A 661 -23.76 -2.85 -34.33
CA SER A 661 -23.18 -2.54 -35.62
C SER A 661 -21.71 -2.98 -35.66
N SER A 662 -21.27 -3.49 -36.81
CA SER A 662 -19.92 -4.06 -36.93
C SER A 662 -18.85 -2.97 -36.81
N LEU A 663 -17.97 -3.09 -35.81
CA LEU A 663 -16.83 -2.21 -35.64
C LEU A 663 -15.68 -2.57 -36.59
N THR A 664 -14.99 -1.54 -37.09
CA THR A 664 -13.71 -1.72 -37.77
C THR A 664 -12.55 -1.74 -36.78
N GLU A 665 -11.60 -2.64 -36.99
CA GLU A 665 -10.33 -2.65 -36.26
C GLU A 665 -9.59 -1.32 -36.45
N ALA A 666 -8.98 -0.81 -35.37
CA ALA A 666 -8.23 0.45 -35.40
C ALA A 666 -6.73 0.18 -35.56
N ASN A 667 -6.07 0.82 -36.54
CA ASN A 667 -4.61 0.73 -36.66
C ASN A 667 -3.94 1.58 -35.57
N VAL A 668 -3.00 0.99 -34.85
CA VAL A 668 -2.23 1.63 -33.78
C VAL A 668 -0.75 1.37 -33.96
N SER A 669 0.10 2.20 -33.35
CA SER A 669 1.54 1.97 -33.30
C SER A 669 2.07 2.30 -31.93
N LEU A 670 2.89 1.41 -31.39
CA LEU A 670 3.67 1.65 -30.19
C LEU A 670 5.11 1.97 -30.61
N THR A 671 5.64 3.07 -30.09
CA THR A 671 7.04 3.46 -30.30
C THR A 671 7.63 3.92 -28.98
N PRO A 672 8.97 3.89 -28.82
CA PRO A 672 9.66 4.35 -27.62
C PRO A 672 9.37 5.82 -27.24
N GLN A 673 8.83 6.62 -28.17
CA GLN A 673 8.63 8.06 -28.01
C GLN A 673 7.16 8.47 -27.88
N ALA A 674 6.20 7.55 -28.07
CA ALA A 674 4.78 7.89 -28.16
C ALA A 674 3.99 7.71 -26.84
N GLY A 675 4.52 6.97 -25.85
CA GLY A 675 3.85 6.73 -24.57
C GLY A 675 2.60 5.86 -24.71
N ALA A 676 1.46 6.47 -25.06
CA ALA A 676 0.15 5.83 -25.23
C ALA A 676 -0.47 6.19 -26.59
N SER A 677 -1.01 5.19 -27.31
CA SER A 677 -1.85 5.42 -28.49
C SER A 677 -3.32 5.30 -28.11
N ARG A 678 -4.04 6.43 -28.10
CA ARG A 678 -5.47 6.46 -27.78
C ARG A 678 -6.34 6.04 -28.94
N VAL A 679 -7.37 5.22 -28.68
CA VAL A 679 -8.38 4.82 -29.66
C VAL A 679 -9.80 4.99 -29.08
N ALA A 680 -10.75 5.35 -29.93
CA ALA A 680 -12.15 5.45 -29.56
C ALA A 680 -13.02 4.68 -30.55
N TRP A 681 -14.06 4.02 -30.04
CA TRP A 681 -15.12 3.40 -30.83
C TRP A 681 -16.49 3.89 -30.34
N SER A 682 -17.35 4.22 -31.29
CA SER A 682 -18.76 4.52 -31.04
C SER A 682 -19.57 3.42 -31.75
N VAL A 683 -20.45 2.73 -31.00
CA VAL A 683 -21.18 1.54 -31.46
C VAL A 683 -22.67 1.75 -31.32
N SER A 684 -23.43 1.53 -32.38
CA SER A 684 -24.89 1.54 -32.36
C SER A 684 -25.46 0.12 -32.25
N ILE A 685 -26.69 -0.01 -31.76
CA ILE A 685 -27.44 -1.27 -31.85
C ILE A 685 -27.71 -1.55 -33.33
N ALA A 686 -27.50 -2.78 -33.78
CA ALA A 686 -27.69 -3.14 -35.18
C ALA A 686 -29.12 -2.82 -35.64
N ASP A 687 -29.25 -2.22 -36.82
CA ASP A 687 -30.53 -1.86 -37.45
C ASP A 687 -31.54 -3.02 -37.53
N ASP A 688 -31.05 -4.25 -37.64
CA ASP A 688 -31.84 -5.48 -37.72
C ASP A 688 -31.99 -6.21 -36.38
N SER A 689 -31.47 -5.65 -35.28
CA SER A 689 -31.63 -6.20 -33.93
C SER A 689 -33.02 -5.97 -33.38
N TRP A 690 -33.61 -7.05 -32.86
CA TRP A 690 -34.88 -7.03 -32.12
C TRP A 690 -34.70 -7.12 -30.61
N HIS A 691 -33.45 -7.24 -30.17
CA HIS A 691 -33.06 -7.33 -28.77
C HIS A 691 -32.33 -6.03 -28.39
N ASN A 692 -32.59 -5.52 -27.19
CA ASN A 692 -31.81 -4.42 -26.62
C ASN A 692 -30.62 -5.01 -25.84
N PRO A 693 -29.38 -5.00 -26.38
CA PRO A 693 -28.24 -5.60 -25.71
C PRO A 693 -27.71 -4.76 -24.53
N LEU A 694 -28.16 -3.52 -24.36
CA LEU A 694 -27.76 -2.65 -23.24
C LEU A 694 -28.67 -2.85 -22.03
N ASN A 695 -29.98 -2.91 -22.28
CA ASN A 695 -30.98 -3.20 -21.26
C ASN A 695 -32.14 -4.02 -21.87
N PRO A 696 -32.11 -5.36 -21.77
CA PRO A 696 -33.07 -6.23 -22.45
C PRO A 696 -34.55 -5.98 -22.13
N ALA A 697 -34.84 -5.41 -20.96
CA ALA A 697 -36.20 -5.16 -20.50
C ALA A 697 -36.73 -3.76 -20.87
N ASP A 698 -35.86 -2.85 -21.32
CA ASP A 698 -36.22 -1.54 -21.84
C ASP A 698 -36.45 -1.66 -23.36
N LEU A 699 -37.71 -1.83 -23.74
CA LEU A 699 -38.11 -2.11 -25.12
C LEU A 699 -38.10 -0.85 -25.96
N ASN A 700 -38.45 0.29 -25.37
CA ASN A 700 -38.55 1.57 -26.07
C ASN A 700 -37.24 2.38 -26.02
N HIS A 701 -36.22 1.88 -25.30
CA HIS A 701 -34.89 2.45 -25.14
C HIS A 701 -34.91 3.88 -24.59
N ASP A 702 -35.82 4.16 -23.65
CA ASP A 702 -35.93 5.46 -22.99
C ASP A 702 -35.18 5.55 -21.66
N GLY A 703 -34.53 4.47 -21.24
CA GLY A 703 -33.72 4.37 -20.03
C GLY A 703 -34.50 3.93 -18.79
N GLU A 704 -35.81 3.71 -18.89
CA GLU A 704 -36.66 3.22 -17.80
C GLU A 704 -37.22 1.82 -18.13
N ILE A 705 -37.47 0.98 -17.10
CA ILE A 705 -38.11 -0.34 -17.29
C ILE A 705 -39.50 -0.28 -16.66
N ASP A 706 -40.49 0.14 -17.43
CA ASP A 706 -41.80 0.48 -16.88
C ASP A 706 -42.98 -0.23 -17.56
N GLN A 707 -44.20 0.19 -17.21
CA GLN A 707 -45.41 -0.41 -17.76
C GLN A 707 -45.56 -0.18 -19.27
N ILE A 708 -44.91 0.83 -19.84
CA ILE A 708 -44.91 1.12 -21.28
C ILE A 708 -44.21 -0.02 -22.02
N ASP A 709 -43.08 -0.54 -21.52
CA ASP A 709 -42.37 -1.67 -22.12
C ASP A 709 -43.24 -2.93 -22.15
N PHE A 710 -43.91 -3.22 -21.03
CA PHE A 710 -44.84 -4.34 -20.95
C PHE A 710 -46.01 -4.17 -21.93
N ASP A 711 -46.59 -2.98 -22.01
CA ASP A 711 -47.74 -2.70 -22.88
C ASP A 711 -47.35 -2.80 -24.37
N LEU A 712 -46.11 -2.45 -24.74
CA LEU A 712 -45.57 -2.62 -26.09
C LEU A 712 -45.51 -4.11 -26.47
N ALA A 713 -44.85 -4.94 -25.65
CA ALA A 713 -44.76 -6.39 -25.89
C ALA A 713 -46.14 -7.06 -25.90
N PHE A 714 -46.99 -6.69 -24.95
CA PHE A 714 -48.33 -7.27 -24.81
C PHE A 714 -49.24 -6.88 -25.97
N GLY A 715 -49.16 -5.62 -26.42
CA GLY A 715 -49.88 -5.12 -27.59
C GLY A 715 -49.53 -5.87 -28.87
N GLU A 716 -48.24 -6.10 -29.10
CA GLU A 716 -47.74 -6.87 -30.25
C GLU A 716 -48.19 -8.35 -30.16
N LEU A 717 -48.20 -8.96 -28.98
CA LEU A 717 -48.68 -10.34 -28.80
C LEU A 717 -50.18 -10.52 -29.13
N ILE A 718 -50.99 -9.48 -28.87
CA ILE A 718 -52.44 -9.47 -29.14
C ILE A 718 -52.75 -9.17 -30.60
N ASN A 719 -52.05 -8.19 -31.19
CA ASN A 719 -52.32 -7.72 -32.54
C ASN A 719 -51.01 -7.57 -33.34
N PRO A 720 -50.41 -8.69 -33.75
CA PRO A 720 -49.05 -8.71 -34.29
C PRO A 720 -48.93 -7.88 -35.57
N GLN A 721 -48.01 -6.91 -35.56
CA GLN A 721 -47.60 -6.11 -36.72
C GLN A 721 -46.17 -6.43 -37.15
N ALA A 722 -45.31 -6.72 -36.18
CA ALA A 722 -43.88 -7.00 -36.33
C ALA A 722 -43.56 -8.51 -36.32
N THR A 723 -44.48 -9.35 -35.83
CA THR A 723 -44.27 -10.78 -35.67
C THR A 723 -45.21 -11.63 -36.55
N LEU A 724 -44.77 -12.83 -36.91
CA LEU A 724 -45.54 -13.81 -37.70
C LEU A 724 -46.06 -14.91 -36.77
N SER A 725 -47.38 -15.10 -36.77
CA SER A 725 -48.03 -16.14 -35.94
C SER A 725 -47.52 -17.55 -36.31
N SER A 726 -46.93 -18.26 -35.34
CA SER A 726 -46.60 -19.68 -35.48
C SER A 726 -47.76 -20.57 -35.00
N PRO A 727 -47.95 -21.78 -35.57
CA PRO A 727 -48.90 -22.77 -35.07
C PRO A 727 -48.69 -23.18 -33.59
N SER A 728 -47.52 -22.90 -33.01
CA SER A 728 -47.16 -23.24 -31.62
C SER A 728 -47.56 -22.20 -30.57
N GLY A 729 -48.04 -21.01 -30.97
CA GLY A 729 -48.34 -19.90 -30.04
C GLY A 729 -47.13 -19.06 -29.64
N SER A 730 -45.96 -19.30 -30.23
CA SER A 730 -44.82 -18.38 -30.26
C SER A 730 -44.93 -17.49 -31.50
N TYR A 731 -44.59 -16.22 -31.41
CA TYR A 731 -44.62 -15.31 -32.56
C TYR A 731 -43.19 -15.11 -33.05
N ALA A 732 -42.87 -15.76 -34.17
CA ALA A 732 -41.56 -15.61 -34.77
C ALA A 732 -41.40 -14.17 -35.25
N ILE A 733 -40.30 -13.55 -34.90
CA ILE A 733 -40.03 -12.17 -35.26
C ILE A 733 -39.76 -12.09 -36.78
N ASN A 734 -40.24 -11.03 -37.44
CA ASN A 734 -40.07 -10.89 -38.88
C ASN A 734 -38.59 -10.68 -39.24
N SER A 735 -38.11 -11.38 -40.27
CA SER A 735 -36.75 -11.23 -40.83
C SER A 735 -36.44 -9.84 -41.41
N THR A 736 -37.44 -8.98 -41.58
CA THR A 736 -37.24 -7.58 -41.99
C THR A 736 -37.70 -6.66 -40.86
N HIS A 737 -36.74 -6.27 -40.01
CA HIS A 737 -36.90 -5.22 -39.01
C HIS A 737 -36.87 -3.85 -39.69
N THR A 738 -37.62 -2.88 -39.15
CA THR A 738 -37.36 -1.47 -39.48
C THR A 738 -36.36 -0.98 -38.45
N PRO A 739 -35.27 -0.30 -38.84
CA PRO A 739 -34.31 0.24 -37.88
C PRO A 739 -34.99 1.01 -36.75
N GLY A 740 -34.61 0.71 -35.50
CA GLY A 740 -35.04 1.40 -34.30
C GLY A 740 -35.99 0.62 -33.38
N ILE A 741 -36.59 1.33 -32.44
CA ILE A 741 -37.45 0.82 -31.37
C ILE A 741 -38.86 0.44 -31.86
N PRO A 742 -39.53 -0.56 -31.22
CA PRO A 742 -39.15 -1.24 -29.97
C PRO A 742 -38.53 -2.64 -30.12
N TYR A 743 -37.71 -3.03 -29.14
CA TYR A 743 -36.92 -4.28 -29.09
C TYR A 743 -37.67 -5.46 -28.45
N PHE A 744 -38.59 -6.08 -29.19
CA PHE A 744 -39.50 -7.09 -28.64
C PHE A 744 -38.88 -8.41 -28.12
N ASP A 745 -37.62 -8.73 -28.45
CA ASP A 745 -36.98 -10.00 -28.11
C ASP A 745 -36.17 -9.90 -26.82
N VAL A 746 -36.82 -10.05 -25.66
CA VAL A 746 -36.20 -9.78 -24.35
C VAL A 746 -35.11 -10.81 -24.02
N ASN A 747 -35.31 -12.08 -24.37
CA ASN A 747 -34.35 -13.15 -24.10
C ASN A 747 -33.48 -13.55 -25.30
N ALA A 748 -33.59 -12.82 -26.42
CA ALA A 748 -32.86 -13.05 -27.65
C ALA A 748 -33.08 -14.47 -28.27
N ASP A 749 -34.27 -15.06 -28.10
CA ASP A 749 -34.58 -16.40 -28.63
C ASP A 749 -35.16 -16.39 -30.06
N GLY A 750 -35.31 -15.20 -30.65
CA GLY A 750 -35.87 -14.97 -31.98
C GLY A 750 -37.40 -15.02 -32.02
N SER A 751 -38.07 -15.06 -30.86
CA SER A 751 -39.53 -15.15 -30.80
C SER A 751 -40.15 -14.40 -29.63
N LEU A 752 -41.08 -13.48 -29.93
CA LEU A 752 -41.90 -12.87 -28.89
C LEU A 752 -42.95 -13.87 -28.38
N ASN A 753 -42.94 -14.15 -27.08
CA ASN A 753 -43.87 -15.06 -26.45
C ASN A 753 -44.17 -14.67 -24.98
N LYS A 754 -44.79 -15.58 -24.22
CA LYS A 754 -45.18 -15.29 -22.83
C LYS A 754 -43.99 -15.26 -21.87
N HIS A 755 -42.87 -15.86 -22.26
CA HIS A 755 -41.64 -15.84 -21.48
C HIS A 755 -41.04 -14.43 -21.44
N ASP A 756 -41.01 -13.73 -22.57
CA ASP A 756 -40.57 -12.32 -22.66
C ASP A 756 -41.42 -11.42 -21.76
N LEU A 757 -42.75 -11.59 -21.82
CA LEU A 757 -43.67 -10.86 -20.94
C LEU A 757 -43.44 -11.15 -19.45
N LEU A 758 -43.04 -12.38 -19.11
CA LEU A 758 -42.73 -12.73 -17.73
C LEU A 758 -41.43 -12.06 -17.28
N LEU A 759 -40.39 -12.09 -18.13
CA LEU A 759 -39.11 -11.42 -17.87
C LEU A 759 -39.31 -9.91 -17.70
N LEU A 760 -40.14 -9.27 -18.53
CA LEU A 760 -40.51 -7.86 -18.36
C LEU A 760 -41.24 -7.61 -17.04
N SER A 761 -42.23 -8.43 -16.71
CA SER A 761 -42.96 -8.28 -15.45
C SER A 761 -42.05 -8.44 -14.23
N ASP A 762 -41.07 -9.35 -14.30
CA ASP A 762 -40.09 -9.56 -13.24
C ASP A 762 -39.13 -8.37 -13.15
N ALA A 763 -38.66 -7.85 -14.28
CA ALA A 763 -37.77 -6.68 -14.34
C ALA A 763 -38.44 -5.40 -13.80
N ILE A 764 -39.69 -5.13 -14.20
CA ILE A 764 -40.48 -3.99 -13.68
C ILE A 764 -40.70 -4.13 -12.17
N ALA A 765 -41.03 -5.34 -11.69
CA ALA A 765 -41.20 -5.59 -10.27
C ALA A 765 -39.90 -5.33 -9.51
N PHE A 766 -38.76 -5.79 -10.04
CA PHE A 766 -37.45 -5.57 -9.45
C PHE A 766 -37.05 -4.09 -9.40
N GLN A 767 -37.28 -3.33 -10.48
CA GLN A 767 -37.01 -1.89 -10.50
C GLN A 767 -37.88 -1.13 -9.48
N SER A 768 -39.14 -1.54 -9.31
CA SER A 768 -40.05 -0.95 -8.32
C SER A 768 -39.66 -1.25 -6.86
N GLU A 769 -39.03 -2.40 -6.61
CA GLU A 769 -38.46 -2.77 -5.30
C GLU A 769 -37.11 -2.10 -5.04
N SER A 770 -36.26 -1.91 -6.08
CA SER A 770 -34.97 -1.22 -5.97
C SER A 770 -35.15 0.29 -5.72
N GLN A 771 -36.09 0.95 -6.41
CA GLN A 771 -36.47 2.34 -6.14
C GLN A 771 -37.09 2.55 -4.75
N GLN A 772 -37.55 1.49 -4.07
CA GLN A 772 -38.01 1.54 -2.69
C GLN A 772 -36.93 1.21 -1.65
N SER A 773 -35.74 0.73 -2.07
CA SER A 773 -34.74 0.17 -1.14
C SER A 773 -33.34 0.80 -1.14
N VAL A 774 -33.00 1.80 -1.96
CA VAL A 774 -31.65 2.39 -1.93
C VAL A 774 -31.69 3.90 -2.23
N ASP A 775 -31.41 4.74 -1.22
CA ASP A 775 -30.67 5.97 -1.48
C ASP A 775 -29.21 5.51 -1.63
N PRO A 776 -28.59 5.52 -2.82
CA PRO A 776 -27.16 5.27 -2.92
C PRO A 776 -26.44 6.31 -2.05
N GLU A 777 -25.35 5.93 -1.37
CA GLU A 777 -24.57 6.94 -0.65
C GLU A 777 -24.19 8.06 -1.63
N PRO A 778 -24.44 9.33 -1.30
CA PRO A 778 -24.17 10.41 -2.21
C PRO A 778 -22.66 10.50 -2.44
N LEU A 779 -22.22 10.37 -3.69
CA LEU A 779 -20.84 10.61 -4.08
C LEU A 779 -20.41 12.01 -3.64
N SER A 780 -19.17 12.11 -3.14
CA SER A 780 -18.60 13.40 -2.76
C SER A 780 -18.43 14.28 -3.99
N SER A 781 -19.02 15.48 -3.97
CA SER A 781 -18.97 16.44 -5.08
C SER A 781 -18.15 17.67 -4.71
N PHE A 782 -17.17 17.99 -5.54
CA PHE A 782 -16.27 19.14 -5.39
C PHE A 782 -16.57 20.15 -6.49
N ALA A 783 -16.42 21.45 -6.22
CA ALA A 783 -16.75 22.48 -7.20
C ALA A 783 -15.60 23.47 -7.40
N PHE A 784 -15.36 23.85 -8.65
CA PHE A 784 -14.56 25.02 -8.95
C PHE A 784 -15.36 26.27 -8.58
N THR A 785 -15.11 26.83 -7.41
CA THR A 785 -15.66 28.14 -7.09
C THR A 785 -14.99 29.17 -7.98
N ALA A 786 -15.76 29.84 -8.85
CA ALA A 786 -15.26 31.00 -9.55
C ALA A 786 -14.76 32.00 -8.50
N SER A 787 -13.45 32.29 -8.50
CA SER A 787 -12.92 33.42 -7.72
C SER A 787 -13.79 34.62 -8.04
N PRO A 788 -14.38 35.31 -7.05
CA PRO A 788 -15.21 36.45 -7.35
C PRO A 788 -14.30 37.49 -7.99
N ASN A 789 -14.42 37.62 -9.32
CA ASN A 789 -13.86 38.74 -10.05
C ASN A 789 -14.25 39.99 -9.27
N THR A 790 -13.25 40.78 -8.90
CA THR A 790 -13.40 42.11 -8.33
C THR A 790 -14.01 43.02 -9.40
N SER A 791 -15.31 42.87 -9.64
CA SER A 791 -16.07 43.78 -10.48
C SER A 791 -16.55 44.96 -9.64
N THR A 792 -15.92 46.09 -9.93
CA THR A 792 -16.51 47.43 -10.01
C THR A 792 -17.07 48.05 -8.73
N VAL A 793 -16.34 49.05 -8.25
CA VAL A 793 -16.87 50.16 -7.43
C VAL A 793 -17.97 50.88 -8.23
N ASN A 794 -19.14 50.99 -7.60
CA ASN A 794 -20.25 51.85 -7.99
C ASN A 794 -19.82 53.32 -8.08
N ASP A 795 -20.40 54.08 -9.02
CA ASP A 795 -21.15 55.26 -8.58
C ASP A 795 -22.21 55.73 -9.60
N ASP A 796 -23.44 55.71 -9.07
CA ASP A 796 -24.49 56.72 -9.17
C ASP A 796 -25.26 57.06 -10.47
N ALA A 797 -26.56 56.72 -10.39
CA ALA A 797 -27.72 57.63 -10.39
C ALA A 797 -28.68 57.67 -11.61
N ILE A 798 -29.89 57.17 -11.32
CA ILE A 798 -31.23 57.72 -11.63
C ILE A 798 -31.67 57.84 -13.11
N GLN A 799 -32.57 56.90 -13.48
CA GLN A 799 -33.72 56.95 -14.41
C GLN A 799 -34.32 58.34 -14.80
N PRO A 800 -35.16 58.46 -15.86
CA PRO A 800 -35.01 58.17 -17.31
C PRO A 800 -35.70 59.31 -18.13
N PRO A 801 -36.38 59.09 -19.28
CA PRO A 801 -35.97 58.58 -20.59
C PRO A 801 -36.20 59.60 -21.73
N MET A 802 -35.63 59.36 -22.91
CA MET A 802 -36.38 59.16 -24.18
C MET A 802 -35.55 59.42 -25.44
N ALA A 803 -35.87 58.57 -26.42
CA ALA A 803 -35.86 58.77 -27.86
C ALA A 803 -34.55 58.50 -28.64
N GLU A 804 -34.64 57.35 -29.32
CA GLU A 804 -34.51 57.22 -30.77
C GLU A 804 -33.11 57.21 -31.43
N THR A 805 -32.80 56.00 -31.87
CA THR A 805 -32.42 55.63 -33.23
C THR A 805 -31.01 55.95 -33.74
N SER A 806 -30.41 54.85 -34.19
CA SER A 806 -29.78 54.68 -35.50
C SER A 806 -28.30 54.98 -35.65
N GLN A 807 -27.67 53.97 -36.27
CA GLN A 807 -26.73 54.05 -37.39
C GLN A 807 -25.26 53.72 -37.14
N THR A 808 -24.95 52.47 -37.54
CA THR A 808 -23.99 52.09 -38.59
C THR A 808 -22.52 52.47 -38.46
N SER A 809 -21.72 51.39 -38.41
CA SER A 809 -20.59 51.12 -39.33
C SER A 809 -19.29 51.90 -39.04
N VAL A 810 -18.07 51.44 -39.32
CA VAL A 810 -17.55 50.44 -40.26
C VAL A 810 -16.03 50.38 -40.02
N LEU A 811 -15.40 49.19 -40.24
CA LEU A 811 -14.01 48.90 -40.72
C LEU A 811 -12.82 49.60 -40.01
N GLU A 812 -11.59 49.11 -39.95
CA GLU A 812 -10.80 48.09 -40.64
C GLU A 812 -9.42 48.05 -39.93
N GLY A 813 -8.65 46.97 -40.09
CA GLY A 813 -7.20 47.09 -40.26
C GLY A 813 -6.29 46.64 -39.10
N GLU A 814 -5.81 45.40 -39.22
CA GLU A 814 -4.58 44.82 -38.64
C GLU A 814 -3.28 45.62 -38.95
N PRO A 815 -2.06 45.09 -38.66
CA PRO A 815 -1.49 44.53 -37.41
C PRO A 815 -0.15 45.25 -37.10
N ILE A 816 0.65 44.76 -36.15
CA ILE A 816 2.11 44.49 -36.23
C ILE A 816 2.69 44.35 -34.80
N ALA A 817 3.54 43.33 -34.66
CA ALA A 817 4.34 42.89 -33.51
C ALA A 817 5.12 43.98 -32.76
N PHE A 818 5.56 43.69 -31.52
CA PHE A 818 7.00 43.66 -31.18
C PHE A 818 7.29 43.03 -29.81
N GLU A 819 8.55 42.63 -29.70
CA GLU A 819 9.31 41.84 -28.74
C GLU A 819 9.21 42.19 -27.24
N LEU A 820 9.50 41.15 -26.44
CA LEU A 820 9.91 41.23 -25.04
C LEU A 820 11.29 41.90 -24.89
N THR A 821 11.42 42.72 -23.84
CA THR A 821 12.71 42.92 -23.17
C THR A 821 12.46 43.17 -21.67
N LEU A 822 13.00 42.27 -20.85
CA LEU A 822 13.03 42.37 -19.39
C LEU A 822 14.25 43.21 -18.96
N SER A 823 14.05 44.14 -18.03
CA SER A 823 15.14 44.77 -17.26
C SER A 823 14.78 44.81 -15.78
N HIS A 824 15.71 44.31 -14.97
CA HIS A 824 15.78 44.36 -13.51
C HIS A 824 15.65 45.78 -12.91
N GLY A 825 15.15 45.84 -11.68
CA GLY A 825 15.29 46.99 -10.79
C GLY A 825 14.84 46.67 -9.36
N ASP A 826 15.82 46.61 -8.45
CA ASP A 826 15.74 46.42 -7.00
C ASP A 826 14.93 47.48 -6.22
N VAL A 827 14.53 47.11 -4.98
CA VAL A 827 14.79 47.81 -3.68
C VAL A 827 13.60 47.87 -2.69
N LYS A 828 13.79 47.14 -1.56
CA LYS A 828 13.53 47.39 -0.11
C LYS A 828 12.13 47.62 0.52
N GLU A 829 11.91 46.77 1.55
CA GLU A 829 11.54 47.00 2.97
C GLU A 829 10.57 48.13 3.37
N GLU A 830 9.49 47.78 4.09
CA GLU A 830 9.29 48.19 5.50
C GLU A 830 8.14 47.44 6.23
N ASN A 831 8.30 47.35 7.56
CA ASN A 831 7.52 46.69 8.61
C ASN A 831 6.02 47.05 8.76
N GLY A 832 5.24 46.15 9.37
CA GLY A 832 3.98 46.50 10.04
C GLY A 832 3.17 45.35 10.65
N THR A 833 3.30 45.15 11.96
CA THR A 833 2.54 44.25 12.85
C THR A 833 1.02 44.46 12.88
N ALA A 834 0.22 43.38 12.97
CA ALA A 834 -1.02 43.30 13.77
C ALA A 834 -1.62 41.87 13.80
N ALA A 835 -1.88 41.33 15.00
CA ALA A 835 -2.84 40.24 15.25
C ALA A 835 -4.30 40.77 15.14
N PRO A 836 -5.32 39.92 14.93
CA PRO A 836 -6.08 39.45 16.10
C PRO A 836 -6.85 38.09 16.00
N SER A 837 -7.10 37.53 17.19
CA SER A 837 -8.34 36.88 17.72
C SER A 837 -8.93 35.59 17.13
N GLU A 838 -9.04 34.62 18.04
CA GLU A 838 -9.98 33.48 18.06
C GLU A 838 -11.45 33.87 17.85
N ALA A 839 -12.20 33.01 17.15
CA ALA A 839 -13.62 32.75 17.40
C ALA A 839 -14.02 31.34 16.92
N ALA A 840 -14.47 30.51 17.86
CA ALA A 840 -15.05 29.19 17.63
C ALA A 840 -16.53 29.26 17.19
N ILE A 841 -16.94 28.46 16.20
CA ILE A 841 -18.37 28.15 15.92
C ILE A 841 -18.49 26.70 15.39
N SER A 842 -18.80 25.76 16.28
CA SER A 842 -19.99 24.86 16.32
C SER A 842 -20.22 23.90 15.15
N VAL A 843 -19.88 22.63 15.41
CA VAL A 843 -20.22 21.42 14.64
C VAL A 843 -21.71 21.09 14.79
N LEU A 844 -22.39 20.84 13.68
CA LEU A 844 -23.75 20.27 13.63
C LEU A 844 -23.65 18.81 13.19
N SER A 845 -24.00 17.92 14.10
CA SER A 845 -24.10 16.46 13.92
C SER A 845 -25.31 16.09 13.05
N PHE A 846 -25.11 15.27 12.02
CA PHE A 846 -26.17 14.54 11.33
C PHE A 846 -26.00 13.02 11.50
N GLN A 847 -27.14 12.33 11.54
CA GLN A 847 -27.31 10.96 12.05
C GLN A 847 -26.94 9.92 10.98
N ALA A 848 -26.07 8.96 11.35
CA ALA A 848 -25.78 7.78 10.53
C ALA A 848 -26.77 6.63 10.82
N VAL A 849 -27.23 5.99 9.75
CA VAL A 849 -28.11 4.81 9.74
C VAL A 849 -27.27 3.59 9.36
N VAL A 850 -27.46 2.49 10.07
CA VAL A 850 -26.67 1.23 9.96
C VAL A 850 -27.24 0.32 8.89
N LEU A 851 -26.39 -0.23 8.02
CA LEU A 851 -26.63 -1.47 7.26
C LEU A 851 -25.37 -2.40 7.31
N PRO A 852 -25.54 -3.73 7.15
CA PRO A 852 -24.71 -4.73 7.82
C PRO A 852 -23.56 -5.29 6.96
N SER A 853 -22.34 -5.34 7.52
CA SER A 853 -21.23 -6.11 6.97
C SER A 853 -21.33 -7.60 7.36
N GLN A 854 -21.07 -8.45 6.39
CA GLN A 854 -20.98 -9.91 6.51
C GLN A 854 -19.53 -10.29 6.82
N ASP A 855 -19.13 -10.21 8.08
CA ASP A 855 -17.90 -10.85 8.56
C ASP A 855 -18.20 -11.56 9.87
N SER A 856 -18.44 -12.86 9.78
CA SER A 856 -18.62 -13.73 10.94
C SER A 856 -18.31 -15.17 10.55
N ALA A 857 -17.03 -15.48 10.35
CA ALA A 857 -16.51 -16.82 10.56
C ALA A 857 -14.98 -16.76 10.66
N VAL A 858 -14.45 -16.91 11.88
CA VAL A 858 -13.36 -17.84 12.28
C VAL A 858 -12.90 -17.41 13.67
N ILE A 859 -13.62 -17.88 14.71
CA ILE A 859 -13.06 -18.08 16.05
C ILE A 859 -13.59 -19.44 16.47
N ASP A 860 -12.72 -20.45 16.41
CA ASP A 860 -12.70 -21.63 17.28
C ASP A 860 -11.71 -22.67 16.74
N SER A 861 -10.47 -22.66 17.23
CA SER A 861 -9.70 -23.89 17.50
C SER A 861 -8.30 -23.63 18.06
N VAL A 862 -8.19 -23.07 19.27
CA VAL A 862 -6.96 -23.18 20.07
C VAL A 862 -7.29 -23.66 21.48
N ASP A 863 -7.89 -24.85 21.55
CA ASP A 863 -8.08 -25.58 22.79
C ASP A 863 -7.86 -27.06 22.48
N ASN A 864 -6.59 -27.48 22.37
CA ASN A 864 -6.10 -28.85 22.66
C ASN A 864 -4.64 -29.04 22.22
N ALA A 865 -3.66 -28.56 22.99
CA ALA A 865 -2.30 -29.09 22.95
C ALA A 865 -1.53 -28.83 24.25
N CYS A 866 -2.15 -29.15 25.39
CA CYS A 866 -1.48 -29.16 26.68
C CYS A 866 -1.36 -30.62 27.15
N GLU A 867 -0.23 -31.29 26.90
CA GLU A 867 0.38 -32.31 27.79
C GLU A 867 1.60 -33.03 27.18
N ARG A 868 2.72 -32.97 27.92
CA ARG A 868 3.97 -33.79 27.86
C ARG A 868 4.96 -33.34 26.77
N ILE A 869 6.20 -32.97 27.09
CA ILE A 869 7.21 -33.79 27.78
C ILE A 869 8.20 -32.88 28.54
N ALA A 870 8.43 -33.19 29.82
CA ALA A 870 9.57 -32.69 30.60
C ALA A 870 10.75 -33.67 30.48
N SER A 871 11.96 -33.18 30.17
CA SER A 871 13.25 -33.81 30.54
C SER A 871 14.48 -32.98 30.09
N THR A 872 14.90 -32.04 30.94
CA THR A 872 16.27 -31.56 31.25
C THR A 872 17.43 -31.80 30.25
N LYS A 873 17.98 -30.68 29.77
CA LYS A 873 19.42 -30.31 29.74
C LYS A 873 19.51 -28.77 29.62
N PRO A 874 20.50 -28.10 30.22
CA PRO A 874 20.65 -26.64 30.08
C PRO A 874 21.02 -26.34 28.63
N LEU A 875 20.35 -25.33 28.07
CA LEU A 875 20.48 -24.83 26.71
C LEU A 875 21.80 -24.06 26.55
N ASP A 876 22.29 -24.07 25.32
CA ASP A 876 23.69 -23.87 24.96
C ASP A 876 24.10 -22.38 24.85
N ASP A 877 25.20 -22.01 25.52
CA ASP A 877 25.92 -20.72 25.60
C ASP A 877 26.39 -20.15 24.23
N GLU A 878 26.16 -20.84 23.11
CA GLU A 878 26.87 -20.61 21.84
C GLU A 878 26.28 -19.48 20.95
N ALA A 879 25.06 -18.98 21.24
CA ALA A 879 24.44 -17.89 20.46
C ALA A 879 24.78 -16.50 21.00
N VAL A 880 24.89 -16.36 22.33
CA VAL A 880 25.30 -15.12 22.99
C VAL A 880 26.79 -14.85 22.73
N ASP A 881 27.61 -15.92 22.74
CA ASP A 881 29.03 -15.84 22.37
C ASP A 881 29.25 -15.43 20.91
N ALA A 882 28.36 -15.74 19.97
CA ALA A 882 28.51 -15.35 18.56
C ALA A 882 28.12 -13.88 18.31
N VAL A 883 27.06 -13.39 18.98
CA VAL A 883 26.62 -11.98 18.89
C VAL A 883 27.59 -11.05 19.63
N LEU A 884 28.24 -11.54 20.69
CA LEU A 884 29.23 -10.77 21.45
C LEU A 884 30.67 -10.99 20.99
N ALA A 885 30.97 -12.01 20.19
CA ALA A 885 32.30 -12.19 19.58
C ALA A 885 32.66 -11.08 18.59
N ASP A 886 31.68 -10.45 17.93
CA ASP A 886 31.88 -9.24 17.13
C ASP A 886 32.15 -7.99 18.00
N LEU A 887 31.77 -8.01 19.28
CA LEU A 887 32.04 -6.96 20.27
C LEU A 887 33.31 -7.22 21.11
N ASP A 888 33.92 -8.40 21.02
CA ASP A 888 35.03 -8.84 21.90
C ASP A 888 36.43 -8.42 21.40
N ALA A 889 36.51 -7.62 20.33
CA ALA A 889 37.78 -7.16 19.76
C ALA A 889 38.35 -5.87 20.37
N SER A 890 37.65 -5.20 21.30
CA SER A 890 38.13 -3.95 21.92
C SER A 890 38.32 -4.03 23.44
N LEU A 891 39.26 -4.86 23.90
CA LEU A 891 39.82 -4.76 25.25
C LEU A 891 41.06 -3.86 25.23
N GLU A 892 41.03 -2.86 26.12
CA GLU A 892 42.01 -1.79 26.37
C GLU A 892 41.84 -0.51 25.54
N LEU A 893 40.82 0.30 25.86
CA LEU A 893 40.93 1.75 26.17
C LEU A 893 39.54 2.40 26.31
N PHE A 894 38.88 2.17 27.44
CA PHE A 894 37.98 3.14 28.07
C PHE A 894 38.41 3.35 29.51
#